data_AF-A0A6L8KM49-F1
#
_entry.id   AF-A0A6L8KM49-F1
#
_cell.length_a   1.000
_cell.length_b   1.000
_cell.length_c   1.000
_cell.angle_alpha   90.00
_cell.angle_beta   90.00
_cell.angle_gamma   90.00
#
_symmetry.space_group_name_H-M   'P 1'
#
loop_
_entity.id
_entity.type
_entity.pdbx_description
1 polymer ?
#
loop_
_entity_poly.entity_id
_entity_poly.type
_entity_poly.pdbx_seq_one_letter_code
_entity_poly.pdbx_strand_id
1 'polypeptide(L)'
;MAGRKQHFIPQSLQRGFEARRSGAKTQVYVYPKGAASYLTSTEGVGAERDFYSNPAKHGPGSLDDQITDFESKELNAKLDRIRSVDHGPVNSEHAAIVIAHLTSRAAHLRATMTSLMDGAFTQMRDIAGDVSAARKLTGIDSAGGISPVDEMICKELSPLTEGLSDRERDILERVVAFRVRERFDDLFLQTQAQLTGFLVESVNRIPDSVAEGHTKALSQSLVSQERVTVLSKLSWRVVSVDNERLRFILPDCVAVAYNRQDEKFEPLTMIGSDDMVAVIMPISSRQLLIGGEIEFDIDGINEDFARSCFKFFISSRQDEQMSNLSSQIGDFMSSIDVQLIEGGLQPNTKPSAAVTTNRYLNVRTPIGRLGVKMRESIVSIANDTLSLSSLSAVDAIVVPIRLDIALETILNRTPNISELNAASCGIANAVKSNTQWRCRIIIPREIAEASFSREVPEDRRIAGRHIRMTLGRAHYLDCWIRRYPMIFEIRQELPWAQISLNLAFNSASQYFGGVASSGIDANEAIDAELLQKMASGIRSGLRGLEEARHRYLEHKNVDRLLNDVVAPLDRILGFSATLSGFMVASDLGLRKDLAPMIVLEEAGLANWFELFGKDLACHYSSRDNWKSEDELAQLSGHAERLLWIIGVFVTLTPEGHWIDAFDDERLARLNLGLRQ
;
A
#
# COMPACT_ATOMS: atom_id res chain seq x y z
N MET A 1 18.18 14.54 51.98
CA MET A 1 17.02 14.29 51.10
C MET A 1 17.50 13.49 49.90
N ALA A 2 17.83 12.22 50.11
CA ALA A 2 17.97 11.28 49.00
C ALA A 2 16.57 11.02 48.41
N GLY A 3 16.48 10.74 47.10
CA GLY A 3 15.22 10.35 46.47
C GLY A 3 14.36 11.46 45.85
N ARG A 4 14.79 12.73 45.79
CA ARG A 4 14.08 13.81 45.08
C ARG A 4 15.02 14.57 44.16
N LYS A 5 14.49 15.03 43.00
CA LYS A 5 15.26 15.71 41.94
C LYS A 5 16.30 14.79 41.30
N GLN A 6 15.81 13.82 40.51
CA GLN A 6 16.67 12.88 39.80
C GLN A 6 17.25 13.47 38.53
N HIS A 7 18.48 13.06 38.22
CA HIS A 7 19.18 13.42 36.99
C HIS A 7 19.12 12.25 36.01
N PHE A 8 18.57 12.46 34.81
CA PHE A 8 18.58 11.42 33.78
C PHE A 8 19.96 11.30 33.09
N ILE A 9 20.80 12.33 33.22
CA ILE A 9 22.26 12.25 32.98
C ILE A 9 22.95 12.50 34.32
N PRO A 10 23.58 11.50 34.97
CA PRO A 10 24.12 11.67 36.32
C PRO A 10 25.18 12.77 36.41
N GLN A 11 25.18 13.51 37.52
CA GLN A 11 26.15 14.59 37.74
C GLN A 11 27.60 14.10 37.70
N SER A 12 27.87 12.86 38.12
CA SER A 12 29.20 12.26 38.03
C SER A 12 29.69 12.20 36.59
N LEU A 13 28.82 11.90 35.62
CA LEU A 13 29.16 11.96 34.20
C LEU A 13 29.35 13.40 33.73
N GLN A 14 28.39 14.29 34.01
CA GLN A 14 28.43 15.69 33.57
C GLN A 14 29.70 16.44 34.01
N ARG A 15 30.23 16.12 35.21
CA ARG A 15 31.47 16.74 35.73
C ARG A 15 32.71 16.51 34.87
N GLY A 16 32.71 15.49 34.00
CA GLY A 16 33.77 15.29 33.01
C GLY A 16 33.83 16.37 31.92
N PHE A 17 32.81 17.23 31.84
CA PHE A 17 32.66 18.29 30.86
C PHE A 17 32.68 19.68 31.52
N GLU A 18 33.35 19.79 32.67
CA GLU A 18 33.50 21.05 33.42
C GLU A 18 34.01 22.18 32.52
N ALA A 19 33.25 23.27 32.44
CA ALA A 19 33.65 24.52 31.79
C ALA A 19 34.26 25.50 32.80
N ARG A 20 33.68 25.56 33.99
CA ARG A 20 34.11 26.44 35.08
C ARG A 20 33.78 25.82 36.43
N ARG A 21 34.62 26.09 37.43
CA ARG A 21 34.34 25.78 38.84
C ARG A 21 34.08 27.06 39.63
N SER A 22 33.00 27.09 40.39
CA SER A 22 32.64 28.18 41.31
C SER A 22 32.43 27.61 42.71
N GLY A 23 33.47 27.72 43.56
CA GLY A 23 33.49 27.07 44.87
C GLY A 23 33.40 25.54 44.73
N ALA A 24 32.41 24.93 45.40
CA ALA A 24 32.14 23.49 45.31
C ALA A 24 31.29 23.08 44.09
N LYS A 25 30.82 24.04 43.28
CA LYS A 25 29.92 23.78 42.14
C LYS A 25 30.68 23.72 40.82
N THR A 26 30.52 22.61 40.12
CA THR A 26 30.92 22.44 38.72
C THR A 26 29.85 23.05 37.81
N GLN A 27 30.28 23.87 36.87
CA GLN A 27 29.43 24.48 35.84
C GLN A 27 29.80 23.97 34.45
N VAL A 28 28.78 23.83 33.60
CA VAL A 28 28.88 23.33 32.22
C VAL A 28 28.06 24.23 31.29
N TYR A 29 28.40 24.26 30.01
CA TYR A 29 27.56 24.90 29.00
C TYR A 29 26.51 23.91 28.48
N VAL A 30 25.26 24.35 28.43
CA VAL A 30 24.15 23.61 27.82
C VAL A 30 23.76 24.29 26.53
N TYR A 31 23.66 23.50 25.46
CA TYR A 31 23.22 23.92 24.13
C TYR A 31 21.85 23.33 23.82
N PRO A 32 20.76 24.06 24.12
CA PRO A 32 19.41 23.61 23.82
C PRO A 32 19.07 23.73 22.33
N LYS A 33 18.22 22.85 21.82
CA LYS A 33 17.66 22.94 20.48
C LYS A 33 16.96 24.28 20.27
N GLY A 34 17.38 25.04 19.25
CA GLY A 34 16.73 26.28 18.83
C GLY A 34 16.84 27.45 19.81
N ALA A 35 17.72 27.40 20.81
CA ALA A 35 17.92 28.48 21.77
C ALA A 35 19.40 28.72 22.09
N ALA A 36 19.71 29.92 22.62
CA ALA A 36 21.08 30.29 22.94
C ALA A 36 21.65 29.43 24.09
N SER A 37 22.94 29.11 24.01
CA SER A 37 23.66 28.38 25.04
C SER A 37 23.71 29.15 26.37
N TYR A 38 23.68 28.43 27.50
CA TYR A 38 23.80 29.05 28.82
C TYR A 38 24.71 28.25 29.75
N LEU A 39 25.38 28.96 30.67
CA LEU A 39 26.24 28.36 31.70
C LEU A 39 25.42 28.06 32.95
N THR A 40 25.48 26.83 33.45
CA THR A 40 24.72 26.43 34.65
C THR A 40 25.45 25.37 35.47
N SER A 41 25.03 25.19 36.73
CA SER A 41 25.54 24.14 37.62
C SER A 41 25.04 22.76 37.17
N THR A 42 25.88 21.72 37.28
CA THR A 42 25.47 20.33 37.02
C THR A 42 24.29 19.89 37.90
N GLU A 43 24.06 20.55 39.04
CA GLU A 43 22.88 20.32 39.90
C GLU A 43 21.54 20.63 39.20
N GLY A 44 21.55 21.47 38.16
CA GLY A 44 20.35 21.94 37.44
C GLY A 44 20.18 21.37 36.03
N VAL A 45 21.16 20.65 35.49
CA VAL A 45 21.12 20.14 34.12
C VAL A 45 20.56 18.73 34.09
N GLY A 46 19.54 18.50 33.26
CA GLY A 46 18.92 17.19 33.12
C GLY A 46 18.27 16.68 34.41
N ALA A 47 17.78 17.59 35.26
CA ALA A 47 17.20 17.30 36.56
C ALA A 47 15.68 17.52 36.55
N GLU A 48 14.91 16.52 36.96
CA GLU A 48 13.45 16.61 37.10
C GLU A 48 13.02 16.23 38.52
N ARG A 49 12.07 16.99 39.07
CA ARG A 49 11.76 16.96 40.52
C ARG A 49 11.23 15.59 40.97
N ASP A 50 10.32 15.00 40.19
CA ASP A 50 9.64 13.74 40.46
C ASP A 50 9.61 12.89 39.15
N PHE A 51 10.78 12.43 38.68
CA PHE A 51 10.95 11.82 37.34
C PHE A 51 10.55 10.34 37.22
N TYR A 52 10.85 9.54 38.26
CA TYR A 52 10.51 8.10 38.30
C TYR A 52 9.52 7.77 39.42
N SER A 53 9.44 8.58 40.47
CA SER A 53 8.49 8.32 41.56
C SER A 53 7.82 9.60 42.06
N ASN A 54 6.55 9.47 42.47
CA ASN A 54 5.84 10.51 43.19
C ASN A 54 5.96 10.26 44.71
N PRO A 55 6.58 11.20 45.47
CA PRO A 55 6.76 11.07 46.91
C PRO A 55 5.46 10.95 47.72
N ALA A 56 4.34 11.43 47.18
CA ALA A 56 3.03 11.29 47.81
C ALA A 56 2.44 9.86 47.70
N LYS A 57 2.96 9.03 46.77
CA LYS A 57 2.47 7.67 46.52
C LYS A 57 3.44 6.56 46.96
N HIS A 58 4.75 6.81 47.00
CA HIS A 58 5.74 5.71 47.04
C HIS A 58 6.61 5.58 48.30
N GLY A 59 6.69 6.60 49.18
CA GLY A 59 7.43 6.49 50.46
C GLY A 59 8.93 6.14 50.32
N PRO A 60 9.61 5.75 51.43
CA PRO A 60 11.01 5.31 51.42
C PRO A 60 11.19 3.95 50.71
N GLY A 61 12.24 3.79 49.91
CA GLY A 61 12.47 2.58 49.08
C GLY A 61 11.92 2.71 47.66
N SER A 62 11.60 3.94 47.26
CA SER A 62 11.17 4.32 45.92
C SER A 62 12.21 3.96 44.86
N LEU A 63 11.80 3.91 43.58
CA LEU A 63 12.73 3.70 42.46
C LEU A 63 13.85 4.75 42.44
N ASP A 64 13.55 5.99 42.85
CA ASP A 64 14.53 7.06 42.98
C ASP A 64 15.60 6.75 44.04
N ASP A 65 15.23 6.13 45.16
CA ASP A 65 16.18 5.71 46.20
C ASP A 65 17.07 4.57 45.69
N GLN A 66 16.48 3.57 45.02
CA GLN A 66 17.21 2.43 44.48
C GLN A 66 18.24 2.85 43.42
N ILE A 67 17.86 3.77 42.53
CA ILE A 67 18.77 4.37 41.54
C ILE A 67 19.91 5.11 42.23
N THR A 68 19.61 5.96 43.22
CA THR A 68 20.62 6.74 43.96
C THR A 68 21.61 5.83 44.68
N ASP A 69 21.13 4.74 45.28
CA ASP A 69 21.95 3.74 45.96
C ASP A 69 22.88 3.00 45.00
N PHE A 70 22.36 2.56 43.84
CA PHE A 70 23.18 1.90 42.82
C PHE A 70 24.25 2.84 42.25
N GLU A 71 23.90 4.09 41.95
CA GLU A 71 24.84 5.09 41.44
C GLU A 71 26.01 5.33 42.41
N SER A 72 25.68 5.51 43.68
CA SER A 72 26.65 5.83 44.73
C SER A 72 27.56 4.66 45.07
N LYS A 73 27.02 3.43 45.10
CA LYS A 73 27.77 2.23 45.51
C LYS A 73 28.53 1.56 44.36
N GLU A 74 27.99 1.57 43.14
CA GLU A 74 28.56 0.78 42.03
C GLU A 74 28.96 1.62 40.82
N LEU A 75 28.05 2.46 40.30
CA LEU A 75 28.28 3.16 39.02
C LEU A 75 29.46 4.11 39.08
N ASN A 76 29.53 4.97 40.11
CA ASN A 76 30.57 5.99 40.22
C ASN A 76 31.97 5.37 40.31
N ALA A 77 32.13 4.29 41.09
CA ALA A 77 33.40 3.58 41.20
C ALA A 77 33.86 2.97 39.87
N LYS A 78 32.92 2.45 39.05
CA LYS A 78 33.24 1.92 37.72
C LYS A 78 33.60 3.04 36.73
N LEU A 79 32.84 4.14 36.73
CA LEU A 79 33.11 5.29 35.87
C LEU A 79 34.47 5.95 36.18
N ASP A 80 34.81 6.11 37.46
CA ASP A 80 36.09 6.68 37.88
C ASP A 80 37.28 5.78 37.49
N ARG A 81 37.13 4.46 37.59
CA ARG A 81 38.14 3.50 37.09
C ARG A 81 38.34 3.65 35.58
N ILE A 82 37.27 3.75 34.79
CA ILE A 82 37.37 3.93 33.34
C ILE A 82 38.07 5.26 33.02
N ARG A 83 37.71 6.37 33.68
CA ARG A 83 38.33 7.69 33.47
C ARG A 83 39.80 7.78 33.86
N SER A 84 40.25 6.95 34.82
CA SER A 84 41.66 6.88 35.22
C SER A 84 42.57 6.28 34.15
N VAL A 85 42.01 5.64 33.12
CA VAL A 85 42.74 5.15 31.97
C VAL A 85 42.91 6.27 30.96
N ASP A 86 44.16 6.62 30.66
CA ASP A 86 44.46 7.68 29.70
C ASP A 86 44.22 7.21 28.26
N HIS A 87 44.87 6.13 27.83
CA HIS A 87 44.58 5.50 26.55
C HIS A 87 44.78 3.99 26.67
N GLY A 88 43.87 3.19 26.09
CA GLY A 88 44.01 1.74 26.03
C GLY A 88 42.82 0.94 26.57
N PRO A 89 42.97 -0.39 26.72
CA PRO A 89 41.85 -1.28 27.00
C PRO A 89 41.28 -1.10 28.42
N VAL A 90 39.98 -1.35 28.56
CA VAL A 90 39.28 -1.36 29.85
C VAL A 90 38.49 -2.65 30.04
N ASN A 91 38.08 -2.94 31.27
CA ASN A 91 37.27 -4.11 31.59
C ASN A 91 35.89 -4.01 30.91
N SER A 92 35.55 -4.99 30.06
CA SER A 92 34.32 -4.99 29.27
C SER A 92 33.05 -5.03 30.10
N GLU A 93 33.05 -5.76 31.22
CA GLU A 93 31.90 -5.85 32.12
C GLU A 93 31.61 -4.50 32.80
N HIS A 94 32.67 -3.80 33.25
CA HIS A 94 32.53 -2.45 33.80
C HIS A 94 31.97 -1.45 32.77
N ALA A 95 32.48 -1.47 31.55
CA ALA A 95 32.00 -0.61 30.47
C ALA A 95 30.54 -0.91 30.14
N ALA A 96 30.18 -2.18 29.99
CA ALA A 96 28.83 -2.63 29.69
C ALA A 96 27.80 -2.20 30.74
N ILE A 97 28.12 -2.36 32.04
CA ILE A 97 27.24 -1.91 33.14
C ILE A 97 27.03 -0.40 33.10
N VAL A 98 28.11 0.37 32.89
CA VAL A 98 28.03 1.85 32.84
C VAL A 98 27.16 2.29 31.66
N ILE A 99 27.41 1.76 30.46
CA ILE A 99 26.64 2.13 29.26
C ILE A 99 25.17 1.72 29.41
N ALA A 100 24.90 0.45 29.75
CA ALA A 100 23.54 -0.07 29.85
C ALA A 100 22.69 0.72 30.85
N HIS A 101 23.28 1.12 31.98
CA HIS A 101 22.58 1.91 33.00
C HIS A 101 22.33 3.35 32.58
N LEU A 102 23.29 3.99 31.88
CA LEU A 102 23.16 5.38 31.49
C LEU A 102 22.20 5.58 30.31
N THR A 103 22.19 4.65 29.35
CA THR A 103 21.31 4.75 28.18
C THR A 103 19.88 4.33 28.47
N SER A 104 19.64 3.44 29.45
CA SER A 104 18.28 3.07 29.88
C SER A 104 17.55 4.20 30.62
N ARG A 105 18.27 5.24 31.05
CA ARG A 105 17.72 6.32 31.88
C ARG A 105 17.47 7.61 31.15
N ALA A 106 17.91 7.73 29.90
CA ALA A 106 17.88 8.98 29.18
C ALA A 106 16.43 9.45 28.91
N ALA A 107 16.12 10.71 29.25
CA ALA A 107 14.89 11.37 28.81
C ALA A 107 14.73 11.36 27.27
N HIS A 108 15.86 11.22 26.57
CA HIS A 108 15.93 10.91 25.15
C HIS A 108 15.04 9.71 24.78
N LEU A 109 15.14 8.58 25.49
CA LEU A 109 14.36 7.37 25.19
C LEU A 109 12.85 7.60 25.27
N ARG A 110 12.38 8.26 26.34
CA ARG A 110 10.96 8.62 26.49
C ARG A 110 10.51 9.55 25.36
N ALA A 111 11.30 10.56 25.04
CA ALA A 111 10.96 11.53 24.01
C ALA A 111 10.92 10.90 22.60
N THR A 112 11.86 10.01 22.31
CA THR A 112 11.89 9.23 21.08
C THR A 112 10.68 8.31 20.97
N MET A 113 10.35 7.54 22.02
CA MET A 113 9.15 6.68 22.04
C MET A 113 7.86 7.48 21.84
N THR A 114 7.70 8.61 22.53
CA THR A 114 6.53 9.49 22.35
C THR A 114 6.43 9.98 20.90
N SER A 115 7.55 10.41 20.30
CA SER A 115 7.58 10.90 18.92
C SER A 115 7.26 9.80 17.90
N LEU A 116 7.77 8.58 18.10
CA LEU A 116 7.45 7.44 17.23
C LEU A 116 5.98 7.06 17.31
N MET A 117 5.42 7.02 18.53
CA MET A 117 3.98 6.76 18.70
C MET A 117 3.15 7.88 18.07
N ASP A 118 3.51 9.15 18.27
CA ASP A 118 2.79 10.28 17.66
C ASP A 118 2.80 10.23 16.11
N GLY A 119 3.94 9.82 15.51
CA GLY A 119 4.05 9.54 14.08
C GLY A 119 3.12 8.42 13.62
N ALA A 120 3.12 7.28 14.33
CA ALA A 120 2.22 6.16 14.05
C ALA A 120 0.74 6.55 14.16
N PHE A 121 0.37 7.29 15.21
CA PHE A 121 -1.00 7.77 15.41
C PHE A 121 -1.44 8.80 14.37
N THR A 122 -0.53 9.66 13.93
CA THR A 122 -0.78 10.58 12.82
C THR A 122 -1.15 9.79 11.56
N GLN A 123 -0.40 8.74 11.22
CA GLN A 123 -0.75 7.88 10.09
C GLN A 123 -2.05 7.11 10.29
N MET A 124 -2.31 6.57 11.48
CA MET A 124 -3.60 5.93 11.78
C MET A 124 -4.77 6.91 11.61
N ARG A 125 -4.60 8.17 12.01
CA ARG A 125 -5.61 9.22 11.81
C ARG A 125 -5.81 9.51 10.33
N ASP A 126 -4.73 9.60 9.56
CA ASP A 126 -4.82 9.84 8.12
C ASP A 126 -5.55 8.67 7.43
N ILE A 127 -5.26 7.42 7.83
CA ILE A 127 -5.99 6.23 7.37
C ILE A 127 -7.46 6.25 7.80
N ALA A 128 -7.76 6.64 9.04
CA ALA A 128 -9.14 6.81 9.51
C ALA A 128 -9.88 7.95 8.78
N GLY A 129 -9.16 8.90 8.20
CA GLY A 129 -9.71 9.97 7.37
C GLY A 129 -9.95 9.59 5.91
N ASP A 130 -9.28 8.55 5.41
CA ASP A 130 -9.26 8.18 3.99
C ASP A 130 -9.68 6.73 3.76
N VAL A 131 -10.84 6.57 3.11
CA VAL A 131 -11.40 5.27 2.75
C VAL A 131 -10.47 4.45 1.84
N SER A 132 -9.71 5.09 0.94
CA SER A 132 -8.77 4.38 0.06
C SER A 132 -7.59 3.83 0.85
N ALA A 133 -7.07 4.61 1.79
CA ALA A 133 -6.02 4.17 2.70
C ALA A 133 -6.51 3.04 3.62
N ALA A 134 -7.75 3.13 4.12
CA ALA A 134 -8.35 2.09 4.94
C ALA A 134 -8.52 0.76 4.17
N ARG A 135 -8.98 0.79 2.91
CA ARG A 135 -9.08 -0.41 2.06
C ARG A 135 -7.72 -1.07 1.82
N LYS A 136 -6.67 -0.26 1.65
CA LYS A 136 -5.29 -0.78 1.50
C LYS A 136 -4.79 -1.42 2.80
N LEU A 137 -4.97 -0.75 3.94
CA LEU A 137 -4.52 -1.27 5.24
C LEU A 137 -5.21 -2.60 5.57
N THR A 138 -6.52 -2.71 5.30
CA THR A 138 -7.28 -3.94 5.57
C THR A 138 -6.99 -5.06 4.58
N GLY A 139 -6.36 -4.76 3.44
CA GLY A 139 -6.14 -5.72 2.36
C GLY A 139 -7.44 -6.24 1.74
N ILE A 140 -8.56 -5.53 1.93
CA ILE A 140 -9.90 -6.00 1.53
C ILE A 140 -10.07 -6.17 0.00
N ASP A 141 -9.22 -5.51 -0.78
CA ASP A 141 -9.21 -5.59 -2.25
C ASP A 141 -8.04 -6.41 -2.81
N SER A 142 -7.31 -7.13 -1.96
CA SER A 142 -6.17 -7.96 -2.40
C SER A 142 -6.63 -9.24 -3.12
N ALA A 143 -6.06 -9.52 -4.28
CA ALA A 143 -6.30 -10.76 -5.01
C ALA A 143 -5.51 -11.93 -4.38
N GLY A 144 -6.20 -12.98 -3.93
CA GLY A 144 -5.59 -14.29 -3.68
C GLY A 144 -4.97 -14.53 -2.31
N GLY A 145 -5.26 -13.71 -1.29
CA GLY A 145 -4.85 -13.96 0.10
C GLY A 145 -6.01 -13.82 1.08
N ILE A 146 -5.94 -14.52 2.22
CA ILE A 146 -6.84 -14.30 3.36
C ILE A 146 -6.47 -12.94 3.94
N SER A 147 -7.33 -11.95 3.78
CA SER A 147 -7.15 -10.65 4.43
C SER A 147 -7.50 -10.75 5.92
N PRO A 148 -7.00 -9.84 6.78
CA PRO A 148 -7.46 -9.73 8.16
C PRO A 148 -8.99 -9.59 8.28
N VAL A 149 -9.65 -9.03 7.25
CA VAL A 149 -11.10 -8.93 7.16
C VAL A 149 -11.73 -10.29 6.91
N ASP A 150 -11.14 -11.13 6.05
CA ASP A 150 -11.63 -12.50 5.82
C ASP A 150 -11.52 -13.34 7.09
N GLU A 151 -10.42 -13.23 7.84
CA GLU A 151 -10.29 -13.91 9.15
C GLU A 151 -11.36 -13.44 10.14
N MET A 152 -11.64 -12.14 10.18
CA MET A 152 -12.70 -11.57 11.01
C MET A 152 -14.08 -12.08 10.59
N ILE A 153 -14.36 -12.13 9.30
CA ILE A 153 -15.62 -12.65 8.76
C ILE A 153 -15.81 -14.11 9.15
N CYS A 154 -14.80 -14.97 8.92
CA CYS A 154 -14.87 -16.38 9.30
C CYS A 154 -15.10 -16.55 10.80
N LYS A 155 -14.43 -15.74 11.63
CA LYS A 155 -14.59 -15.77 13.09
C LYS A 155 -15.99 -15.35 13.54
N GLU A 156 -16.54 -14.26 12.99
CA GLU A 156 -17.86 -13.75 13.36
C GLU A 156 -19.01 -14.61 12.79
N LEU A 157 -18.79 -15.29 11.66
CA LEU A 157 -19.77 -16.22 11.08
C LEU A 157 -19.73 -17.60 11.73
N SER A 158 -18.63 -18.02 12.35
CA SER A 158 -18.52 -19.36 12.95
C SER A 158 -19.68 -19.72 13.90
N PRO A 159 -20.15 -18.84 14.81
CA PRO A 159 -21.28 -19.15 15.69
C PRO A 159 -22.63 -19.20 14.95
N LEU A 160 -22.76 -18.46 13.84
CA LEU A 160 -23.99 -18.35 13.06
C LEU A 160 -24.15 -19.50 12.04
N THR A 161 -23.08 -20.25 11.80
CA THR A 161 -23.03 -21.37 10.84
C THR A 161 -23.11 -22.74 11.51
N GLU A 162 -23.44 -22.78 12.81
CA GLU A 162 -23.73 -24.03 13.52
C GLU A 162 -24.92 -24.77 12.87
N GLY A 163 -24.67 -25.98 12.38
CA GLY A 163 -25.68 -26.81 11.71
C GLY A 163 -25.76 -26.67 10.18
N LEU A 164 -24.98 -25.76 9.58
CA LEU A 164 -24.79 -25.70 8.13
C LEU A 164 -23.78 -26.75 7.67
N SER A 165 -23.94 -27.27 6.46
CA SER A 165 -22.90 -28.06 5.79
C SER A 165 -21.69 -27.18 5.45
N ASP A 166 -20.52 -27.79 5.28
CA ASP A 166 -19.29 -27.05 4.91
C ASP A 166 -19.44 -26.26 3.61
N ARG A 167 -20.29 -26.74 2.69
CA ARG A 167 -20.61 -26.04 1.43
C ARG A 167 -21.45 -24.79 1.67
N GLU A 168 -22.48 -24.89 2.51
CA GLU A 168 -23.32 -23.73 2.84
C GLU A 168 -22.53 -22.69 3.62
N ARG A 169 -21.59 -23.12 4.47
CA ARG A 169 -20.65 -22.23 5.16
C ARG A 169 -19.75 -21.50 4.16
N ASP A 170 -19.12 -22.21 3.22
CA ASP A 170 -18.28 -21.61 2.17
C ASP A 170 -19.04 -20.57 1.33
N ILE A 171 -20.26 -20.90 0.90
CA ILE A 171 -21.12 -19.96 0.16
C ILE A 171 -21.39 -18.71 1.00
N LEU A 172 -21.77 -18.88 2.27
CA LEU A 172 -22.08 -17.75 3.14
C LEU A 172 -20.86 -16.86 3.38
N GLU A 173 -19.70 -17.45 3.69
CA GLU A 173 -18.44 -16.73 3.90
C GLU A 173 -18.08 -15.90 2.66
N ARG A 174 -18.12 -16.49 1.46
CA ARG A 174 -17.84 -15.78 0.20
C ARG A 174 -18.84 -14.67 -0.10
N VAL A 175 -20.13 -14.90 0.14
CA VAL A 175 -21.18 -13.89 -0.06
C VAL A 175 -20.98 -12.71 0.89
N VAL A 176 -20.71 -12.98 2.18
CA VAL A 176 -20.46 -11.94 3.18
C VAL A 176 -19.18 -11.18 2.87
N ALA A 177 -18.07 -11.87 2.57
CA ALA A 177 -16.81 -11.25 2.17
C ALA A 177 -17.01 -10.29 1.00
N PHE A 178 -17.62 -10.76 -0.10
CA PHE A 178 -17.88 -9.91 -1.26
C PHE A 178 -18.81 -8.74 -0.91
N ARG A 179 -19.81 -8.94 -0.05
CA ARG A 179 -20.74 -7.88 0.38
C ARG A 179 -20.05 -6.82 1.23
N VAL A 180 -19.11 -7.21 2.09
CA VAL A 180 -18.27 -6.28 2.86
C VAL A 180 -17.38 -5.49 1.90
N ARG A 181 -16.76 -6.12 0.89
CA ARG A 181 -16.00 -5.40 -0.16
C ARG A 181 -16.87 -4.39 -0.91
N GLU A 182 -18.09 -4.80 -1.28
CA GLU A 182 -19.06 -4.01 -2.03
C GLU A 182 -19.55 -2.80 -1.23
N ARG A 183 -19.73 -2.94 0.09
CA ARG A 183 -20.26 -1.89 0.97
C ARG A 183 -19.23 -1.25 1.88
N PHE A 184 -17.94 -1.50 1.66
CA PHE A 184 -16.89 -1.06 2.57
C PHE A 184 -16.95 0.45 2.80
N ASP A 185 -17.17 1.25 1.75
CA ASP A 185 -17.22 2.70 1.85
C ASP A 185 -18.39 3.16 2.74
N ASP A 186 -19.57 2.55 2.61
CA ASP A 186 -20.73 2.80 3.47
C ASP A 186 -20.43 2.43 4.94
N LEU A 187 -19.86 1.23 5.16
CA LEU A 187 -19.54 0.71 6.49
C LEU A 187 -18.45 1.54 7.19
N PHE A 188 -17.46 1.97 6.42
CA PHE A 188 -16.40 2.84 6.87
C PHE A 188 -16.96 4.20 7.30
N LEU A 189 -17.78 4.84 6.47
CA LEU A 189 -18.39 6.13 6.80
C LEU A 189 -19.25 6.07 8.07
N GLN A 190 -19.94 4.95 8.33
CA GLN A 190 -20.74 4.76 9.54
C GLN A 190 -19.88 4.64 10.82
N THR A 191 -18.68 4.08 10.71
CA THR A 191 -17.79 3.80 11.85
C THR A 191 -16.67 4.84 12.00
N GLN A 192 -16.44 5.66 10.98
CA GLN A 192 -15.33 6.62 10.89
C GLN A 192 -15.26 7.58 12.08
N ALA A 193 -16.40 8.14 12.48
CA ALA A 193 -16.46 9.11 13.58
C ALA A 193 -16.05 8.47 14.92
N GLN A 194 -16.46 7.21 15.16
CA GLN A 194 -16.10 6.48 16.39
C GLN A 194 -14.62 6.12 16.40
N LEU A 195 -14.09 5.62 15.27
CA LEU A 195 -12.66 5.32 15.10
C LEU A 195 -11.79 6.56 15.31
N THR A 196 -12.16 7.69 14.69
CA THR A 196 -11.43 8.95 14.83
C THR A 196 -11.47 9.45 16.28
N GLY A 197 -12.63 9.38 16.93
CA GLY A 197 -12.77 9.77 18.34
C GLY A 197 -11.88 8.93 19.28
N PHE A 198 -11.85 7.62 19.07
CA PHE A 198 -10.99 6.70 19.83
C PHE A 198 -9.49 7.01 19.63
N LEU A 199 -9.07 7.29 18.39
CA LEU A 199 -7.68 7.66 18.10
C LEU A 199 -7.28 8.97 18.77
N VAL A 200 -8.14 10.00 18.73
CA VAL A 200 -7.88 11.29 19.40
C VAL A 200 -7.74 11.11 20.91
N GLU A 201 -8.60 10.31 21.54
CA GLU A 201 -8.50 10.02 22.97
C GLU A 201 -7.20 9.27 23.31
N SER A 202 -6.79 8.33 22.46
CA SER A 202 -5.56 7.54 22.64
C SER A 202 -4.31 8.40 22.55
N VAL A 203 -4.25 9.35 21.60
CA VAL A 203 -3.11 10.27 21.43
C VAL A 203 -2.84 11.08 22.69
N ASN A 204 -3.90 11.57 23.33
CA ASN A 204 -3.78 12.38 24.54
C ASN A 204 -3.21 11.59 25.74
N ARG A 205 -3.23 10.25 25.70
CA ARG A 205 -2.73 9.38 26.77
C ARG A 205 -1.30 8.86 26.53
N ILE A 206 -0.71 9.12 25.37
CA ILE A 206 0.64 8.62 25.02
C ILE A 206 1.70 9.07 26.04
N PRO A 207 1.81 10.37 26.42
CA PRO A 207 2.90 10.81 27.28
C PRO A 207 2.90 10.11 28.63
N ASP A 208 1.71 9.94 29.23
CA ASP A 208 1.53 9.27 30.51
C ASP A 208 1.81 7.76 30.40
N SER A 209 1.30 7.12 29.34
CA SER A 209 1.50 5.67 29.12
C SER A 209 2.96 5.29 28.91
N VAL A 210 3.71 6.09 28.13
CA VAL A 210 5.16 5.92 27.92
C VAL A 210 5.92 6.11 29.23
N ALA A 211 5.55 7.12 30.02
CA ALA A 211 6.17 7.37 31.32
C ALA A 211 5.94 6.22 32.31
N GLU A 212 4.72 5.70 32.41
CA GLU A 212 4.35 4.57 33.26
C GLU A 212 5.05 3.27 32.83
N GLY A 213 5.03 2.94 31.54
CA GLY A 213 5.69 1.76 30.99
C GLY A 213 7.21 1.77 31.23
N HIS A 214 7.85 2.92 30.98
CA HIS A 214 9.28 3.09 31.23
C HIS A 214 9.63 2.91 32.72
N THR A 215 8.83 3.51 33.61
CA THR A 215 9.01 3.40 35.06
C THR A 215 8.85 1.96 35.55
N LYS A 216 7.86 1.23 35.01
CA LYS A 216 7.64 -0.18 35.29
C LYS A 216 8.84 -1.04 34.87
N ALA A 217 9.39 -0.82 33.68
CA ALA A 217 10.56 -1.55 33.20
C ALA A 217 11.79 -1.34 34.11
N LEU A 218 12.06 -0.09 34.51
CA LEU A 218 13.18 0.24 35.41
C LEU A 218 12.98 -0.31 36.84
N SER A 219 11.74 -0.44 37.30
CA SER A 219 11.44 -1.04 38.61
C SER A 219 11.71 -2.56 38.67
N GLN A 220 11.69 -3.24 37.52
CA GLN A 220 12.00 -4.67 37.42
C GLN A 220 13.51 -4.92 37.42
N SER A 221 14.28 -4.04 36.77
CA SER A 221 15.75 -4.06 36.82
C SER A 221 16.34 -2.69 36.50
N LEU A 222 17.25 -2.21 37.36
CA LEU A 222 17.97 -0.94 37.17
C LEU A 222 18.97 -0.99 36.00
N VAL A 223 19.34 -2.20 35.57
CA VAL A 223 20.23 -2.47 34.44
C VAL A 223 19.69 -3.70 33.70
N SER A 224 19.44 -3.60 32.40
CA SER A 224 19.04 -4.77 31.60
C SER A 224 20.20 -5.76 31.51
N GLN A 225 20.04 -6.95 32.07
CA GLN A 225 21.07 -7.99 32.04
C GLN A 225 21.33 -8.51 30.63
N GLU A 226 20.29 -8.54 29.78
CA GLU A 226 20.44 -8.86 28.36
C GLU A 226 21.35 -7.85 27.66
N ARG A 227 21.14 -6.55 27.90
CA ARG A 227 21.96 -5.48 27.31
C ARG A 227 23.40 -5.53 27.82
N VAL A 228 23.61 -5.80 29.12
CA VAL A 228 24.96 -5.99 29.68
C VAL A 228 25.65 -7.18 29.04
N THR A 229 24.94 -8.30 28.83
CA THR A 229 25.51 -9.51 28.22
C THR A 229 25.97 -9.24 26.79
N VAL A 230 25.18 -8.50 26.01
CA VAL A 230 25.54 -8.11 24.63
C VAL A 230 26.74 -7.17 24.65
N LEU A 231 26.70 -6.09 25.43
CA LEU A 231 27.77 -5.08 25.48
C LEU A 231 29.09 -5.62 26.05
N SER A 232 29.03 -6.60 26.96
CA SER A 232 30.23 -7.22 27.57
C SER A 232 31.03 -8.06 26.58
N LYS A 233 30.42 -8.48 25.46
CA LYS A 233 31.10 -9.21 24.37
C LYS A 233 31.98 -8.28 23.52
N LEU A 234 31.79 -6.97 23.59
CA LEU A 234 32.62 -6.02 22.87
C LEU A 234 33.99 -5.87 23.54
N SER A 235 34.99 -5.54 22.72
CA SER A 235 36.31 -5.14 23.20
C SER A 235 36.29 -3.64 23.49
N TRP A 236 36.58 -3.24 24.73
CA TRP A 236 36.46 -1.85 25.18
C TRP A 236 37.80 -1.17 25.37
N ARG A 237 37.90 0.10 24.97
CA ARG A 237 39.07 0.95 25.14
C ARG A 237 38.70 2.40 25.40
N VAL A 238 39.58 3.12 26.09
CA VAL A 238 39.53 4.57 26.22
C VAL A 238 40.47 5.19 25.20
N VAL A 239 39.98 6.22 24.52
CA VAL A 239 40.76 7.08 23.64
C VAL A 239 40.75 8.50 24.19
N SER A 240 41.93 9.00 24.57
CA SER A 240 42.13 10.39 24.96
C SER A 240 42.63 11.25 23.79
N VAL A 241 42.26 12.53 23.80
CA VAL A 241 42.74 13.54 22.85
C VAL A 241 43.54 14.64 23.56
N ASP A 242 44.79 14.80 23.12
CA ASP A 242 45.70 15.83 23.63
C ASP A 242 45.54 17.18 22.93
N ASN A 243 44.86 17.19 21.78
CA ASN A 243 44.56 18.39 21.02
C ASN A 243 43.67 19.35 21.84
N GLU A 244 44.11 20.60 22.02
CA GLU A 244 43.29 21.61 22.70
C GLU A 244 42.09 22.06 21.88
N ARG A 245 42.09 21.87 20.56
CA ARG A 245 40.97 22.23 19.67
C ARG A 245 39.85 21.21 19.73
N LEU A 246 40.16 19.92 19.89
CA LEU A 246 39.16 18.87 19.95
C LEU A 246 38.67 18.68 21.40
N ARG A 247 37.39 18.97 21.62
CA ARG A 247 36.68 18.72 22.88
C ARG A 247 35.36 18.02 22.56
N PHE A 248 35.14 16.87 23.16
CA PHE A 248 33.91 16.11 22.94
C PHE A 248 32.74 16.75 23.67
N ILE A 249 31.56 16.70 23.05
CA ILE A 249 30.29 17.02 23.69
C ILE A 249 29.72 15.79 24.39
N LEU A 250 28.86 15.99 25.38
CA LEU A 250 28.04 14.94 25.96
C LEU A 250 26.63 15.03 25.38
N PRO A 251 26.21 14.10 24.51
CA PRO A 251 24.86 14.08 23.98
C PRO A 251 23.84 13.68 25.04
N ASP A 252 22.57 14.08 24.88
CA ASP A 252 21.50 13.70 25.81
C ASP A 252 21.04 12.23 25.71
N CYS A 253 21.38 11.54 24.61
CA CYS A 253 21.28 10.09 24.47
C CYS A 253 22.42 9.34 25.19
N VAL A 254 23.42 10.07 25.70
CA VAL A 254 24.65 9.62 26.39
C VAL A 254 25.61 8.82 25.51
N ALA A 255 25.14 7.85 24.75
CA ALA A 255 25.97 7.02 23.87
C ALA A 255 25.31 6.83 22.51
N VAL A 256 26.14 6.67 21.48
CA VAL A 256 25.74 6.32 20.11
C VAL A 256 26.34 4.96 19.75
N ALA A 257 25.71 4.27 18.82
CA ALA A 257 26.26 3.07 18.24
C ALA A 257 26.29 3.19 16.72
N TYR A 258 27.26 2.50 16.10
CA TYR A 258 27.35 2.41 14.66
C TYR A 258 26.44 1.29 14.16
N ASN A 259 25.46 1.66 13.34
CA ASN A 259 24.52 0.75 12.72
C ASN A 259 25.11 0.20 11.41
N ARG A 260 25.20 -1.13 11.30
CA ARG A 260 25.73 -1.81 10.11
C ARG A 260 24.92 -1.52 8.84
N GLN A 261 23.60 -1.42 8.96
CA GLN A 261 22.71 -1.30 7.80
C GLN A 261 22.73 0.11 7.22
N ASP A 262 22.71 1.11 8.09
CA ASP A 262 22.59 2.52 7.70
C ASP A 262 23.94 3.24 7.55
N GLU A 263 25.04 2.56 7.89
CA GLU A 263 26.41 3.06 7.86
C GLU A 263 26.59 4.41 8.61
N LYS A 264 25.86 4.57 9.73
CA LYS A 264 25.79 5.81 10.51
C LYS A 264 25.79 5.55 12.01
N PHE A 265 26.11 6.60 12.76
CA PHE A 265 25.95 6.62 14.21
C PHE A 265 24.54 7.07 14.61
N GLU A 266 23.93 6.32 15.52
CA GLU A 266 22.58 6.56 16.02
C GLU A 266 22.54 6.39 17.54
N PRO A 267 21.54 6.95 18.25
CA PRO A 267 21.36 6.72 19.67
C PRO A 267 21.38 5.22 19.99
N LEU A 268 22.23 4.79 20.94
CA LEU A 268 22.40 3.37 21.26
C LEU A 268 21.06 2.68 21.56
N THR A 269 20.11 3.39 22.17
CA THR A 269 18.80 2.84 22.51
C THR A 269 17.96 2.42 21.31
N MET A 270 18.25 2.93 20.11
CA MET A 270 17.50 2.66 18.87
C MET A 270 18.06 1.51 18.05
N ILE A 271 19.27 1.03 18.38
CA ILE A 271 19.93 -0.02 17.61
C ILE A 271 19.71 -1.39 18.27
N GLY A 272 19.21 -2.33 17.45
CA GLY A 272 19.09 -3.75 17.76
C GLY A 272 20.45 -4.41 17.96
N SER A 273 20.48 -5.48 18.78
CA SER A 273 21.75 -6.13 19.16
C SER A 273 22.52 -6.71 17.96
N ASP A 274 21.82 -7.09 16.88
CA ASP A 274 22.42 -7.72 15.69
C ASP A 274 23.02 -6.71 14.70
N ASP A 275 22.52 -5.48 14.69
CA ASP A 275 22.97 -4.40 13.79
C ASP A 275 24.08 -3.55 14.41
N MET A 276 24.30 -3.69 15.72
CA MET A 276 25.30 -2.94 16.49
C MET A 276 26.73 -3.44 16.19
N VAL A 277 27.55 -2.59 15.57
CA VAL A 277 28.97 -2.91 15.28
C VAL A 277 29.90 -2.37 16.36
N ALA A 278 29.70 -1.12 16.74
CA ALA A 278 30.52 -0.43 17.73
C ALA A 278 29.69 0.56 18.53
N VAL A 279 30.15 0.91 19.73
CA VAL A 279 29.49 1.84 20.65
C VAL A 279 30.48 2.90 21.09
N ILE A 280 30.06 4.16 21.08
CA ILE A 280 30.89 5.31 21.48
C ILE A 280 30.14 6.11 22.53
N MET A 281 30.82 6.36 23.66
CA MET A 281 30.30 7.19 24.75
C MET A 281 31.37 8.17 25.23
N PRO A 282 31.12 9.48 25.21
CA PRO A 282 32.05 10.46 25.73
C PRO A 282 32.01 10.43 27.27
N ILE A 283 33.15 10.11 27.89
CA ILE A 283 33.26 10.02 29.36
C ILE A 283 33.82 11.31 29.97
N SER A 284 34.46 12.16 29.18
CA SER A 284 34.86 13.52 29.54
C SER A 284 35.00 14.36 28.27
N SER A 285 35.25 15.66 28.42
CA SER A 285 35.53 16.54 27.27
C SER A 285 36.79 16.16 26.47
N ARG A 286 37.60 15.20 26.96
CA ARG A 286 38.85 14.76 26.32
C ARG A 286 38.93 13.25 26.08
N GLN A 287 37.92 12.49 26.49
CA GLN A 287 37.98 11.03 26.49
C GLN A 287 36.71 10.42 25.91
N LEU A 288 36.89 9.46 25.01
CA LEU A 288 35.85 8.56 24.51
C LEU A 288 36.06 7.16 25.08
N LEU A 289 34.97 6.52 25.49
CA LEU A 289 34.88 5.08 25.71
C LEU A 289 34.33 4.44 24.44
N ILE A 290 35.09 3.51 23.86
CA ILE A 290 34.77 2.86 22.58
C ILE A 290 34.68 1.35 22.81
N GLY A 291 33.57 0.74 22.43
CA GLY A 291 33.36 -0.70 22.44
C GLY A 291 33.22 -1.24 21.02
N GLY A 292 34.00 -2.24 20.66
CA GLY A 292 34.05 -2.81 19.31
C GLY A 292 35.21 -2.25 18.48
N GLU A 293 35.35 -2.79 17.27
CA GLU A 293 36.36 -2.34 16.31
C GLU A 293 35.69 -1.59 15.16
N ILE A 294 35.99 -0.30 15.10
CA ILE A 294 35.52 0.59 14.02
C ILE A 294 36.57 1.67 13.75
N GLU A 295 36.75 2.00 12.48
CA GLU A 295 37.41 3.22 12.04
C GLU A 295 36.35 4.31 11.85
N PHE A 296 36.53 5.45 12.50
CA PHE A 296 35.64 6.60 12.36
C PHE A 296 36.44 7.90 12.47
N ASP A 297 35.88 8.98 11.93
CA ASP A 297 36.46 10.30 12.04
C ASP A 297 36.24 10.86 13.45
N ILE A 298 37.32 10.88 14.25
CA ILE A 298 37.29 11.41 15.61
C ILE A 298 37.08 12.93 15.65
N ASP A 299 37.45 13.66 14.59
CA ASP A 299 37.22 15.10 14.50
C ASP A 299 35.74 15.40 14.18
N GLY A 300 35.08 14.51 13.43
CA GLY A 300 33.66 14.59 13.05
C GLY A 300 32.65 14.06 14.07
N ILE A 301 33.06 13.25 15.05
CA ILE A 301 32.14 12.53 15.97
C ILE A 301 31.17 13.43 16.76
N ASN A 302 31.52 14.70 16.98
CA ASN A 302 30.62 15.65 17.64
C ASN A 302 29.37 15.96 16.80
N GLU A 303 29.44 15.87 15.47
CA GLU A 303 28.28 15.98 14.59
C GLU A 303 27.32 14.80 14.80
N ASP A 304 27.86 13.58 14.87
CA ASP A 304 27.08 12.38 15.17
C ASP A 304 26.39 12.46 16.53
N PHE A 305 27.11 12.92 17.55
CA PHE A 305 26.54 13.18 18.87
C PHE A 305 25.43 14.23 18.81
N ALA A 306 25.65 15.36 18.13
CA ALA A 306 24.67 16.44 18.05
C ALA A 306 23.41 16.02 17.29
N ARG A 307 23.55 15.33 16.14
CA ARG A 307 22.44 14.74 15.37
C ARG A 307 21.62 13.75 16.19
N SER A 308 22.30 12.98 17.04
CA SER A 308 21.69 11.99 17.94
C SER A 308 21.05 12.61 19.19
N CYS A 309 21.17 13.92 19.43
CA CYS A 309 20.50 14.58 20.55
C CYS A 309 19.02 14.84 20.27
N PHE A 310 18.20 14.90 21.32
CA PHE A 310 16.78 15.27 21.20
C PHE A 310 16.49 16.71 21.65
N LYS A 311 17.00 17.10 22.83
CA LYS A 311 16.75 18.39 23.48
C LYS A 311 17.99 19.26 23.55
N PHE A 312 19.14 18.69 23.91
CA PHE A 312 20.37 19.45 24.14
C PHE A 312 21.60 18.55 24.13
N PHE A 313 22.78 19.17 24.09
CA PHE A 313 24.03 18.54 24.55
C PHE A 313 24.76 19.42 25.57
N ILE A 314 25.73 18.83 26.27
CA ILE A 314 26.57 19.52 27.25
C ILE A 314 27.98 19.66 26.69
N SER A 315 28.61 20.83 26.88
CA SER A 315 29.98 21.10 26.47
C SER A 315 30.79 21.78 27.59
N SER A 316 32.11 21.60 27.51
CA SER A 316 33.10 22.29 28.34
C SER A 316 33.44 23.70 27.84
N ARG A 317 32.96 24.08 26.65
CA ARG A 317 33.34 25.34 25.99
C ARG A 317 32.15 26.09 25.39
N GLN A 318 32.38 27.39 25.21
CA GLN A 318 31.50 28.27 24.46
C GLN A 318 32.20 28.84 23.24
N ASP A 319 31.79 28.38 22.06
CA ASP A 319 32.33 28.80 20.77
C ASP A 319 31.30 28.63 19.63
N GLU A 320 31.67 29.11 18.45
CA GLU A 320 30.83 29.09 17.25
C GLU A 320 30.59 27.67 16.74
N GLN A 321 31.57 26.77 16.88
CA GLN A 321 31.43 25.36 16.48
C GLN A 321 30.32 24.67 17.26
N MET A 322 30.30 24.83 18.59
CA MET A 322 29.21 24.28 19.43
C MET A 322 27.86 24.91 19.08
N SER A 323 27.84 26.20 18.74
CA SER A 323 26.61 26.88 18.32
C SER A 323 26.07 26.29 17.01
N ASN A 324 26.95 25.99 16.04
CA ASN A 324 26.57 25.34 14.79
C ASN A 324 26.10 23.89 15.01
N LEU A 325 26.75 23.13 15.90
CA LEU A 325 26.28 21.78 16.23
C LEU A 325 24.87 21.78 16.85
N SER A 326 24.52 22.83 17.60
CA SER A 326 23.19 22.93 18.22
C SER A 326 22.04 23.01 17.23
N SER A 327 22.29 23.43 15.98
CA SER A 327 21.25 23.45 14.93
C SER A 327 20.94 22.06 14.37
N GLN A 328 21.79 21.06 14.61
CA GLN A 328 21.61 19.67 14.15
C GLN A 328 20.83 18.80 15.17
N ILE A 329 20.46 19.36 16.33
CA ILE A 329 19.77 18.61 17.38
C ILE A 329 18.40 18.13 16.87
N GLY A 330 18.20 16.82 16.92
CA GLY A 330 16.96 16.14 16.52
C GLY A 330 16.90 15.76 15.04
N ASP A 331 17.98 15.92 14.28
CA ASP A 331 18.04 15.53 12.87
C ASP A 331 17.81 14.02 12.70
N PHE A 332 18.41 13.18 13.56
CA PHE A 332 18.16 11.74 13.56
C PHE A 332 16.66 11.41 13.71
N MET A 333 15.98 12.04 14.66
CA MET A 333 14.55 11.81 14.86
C MET A 333 13.71 12.23 13.66
N SER A 334 14.08 13.32 12.98
CA SER A 334 13.38 13.75 11.77
C SER A 334 13.56 12.79 10.58
N SER A 335 14.58 11.92 10.63
CA SER A 335 14.82 10.90 9.60
C SER A 335 14.08 9.58 9.83
N ILE A 336 13.49 9.34 11.01
CA ILE A 336 12.73 8.12 11.25
C ILE A 336 11.33 8.25 10.64
N ASP A 337 11.06 7.44 9.63
CA ASP A 337 9.73 7.32 9.02
C ASP A 337 9.05 6.06 9.57
N VAL A 338 7.99 6.22 10.37
CA VAL A 338 7.09 5.10 10.69
C VAL A 338 6.30 4.82 9.43
N GLN A 339 6.23 3.61 8.89
CA GLN A 339 5.33 3.33 7.77
C GLN A 339 4.35 2.23 8.18
N LEU A 340 3.07 2.58 8.35
CA LEU A 340 2.01 1.61 8.66
C LEU A 340 1.53 0.83 7.44
N ILE A 341 1.86 1.30 6.23
CA ILE A 341 1.53 0.65 4.96
C ILE A 341 2.85 0.42 4.23
N GLU A 342 3.33 -0.82 4.22
CA GLU A 342 4.44 -1.19 3.36
C GLU A 342 4.02 -1.15 1.89
N GLY A 343 4.91 -0.68 1.02
CA GLY A 343 4.76 -0.90 -0.41
C GLY A 343 3.57 -0.17 -1.02
N GLY A 344 3.59 1.17 -0.95
CA GLY A 344 2.84 1.95 -1.90
C GLY A 344 3.31 1.62 -3.32
N LEU A 345 2.57 0.76 -4.04
CA LEU A 345 2.41 0.93 -5.48
C LEU A 345 1.76 2.31 -5.65
N GLN A 346 2.59 3.36 -5.60
CA GLN A 346 2.28 4.65 -6.18
C GLN A 346 1.74 4.35 -7.58
N PRO A 347 0.56 4.86 -7.98
CA PRO A 347 0.16 4.81 -9.37
C PRO A 347 1.27 5.52 -10.14
N ASN A 348 2.10 4.74 -10.82
CA ASN A 348 3.24 5.24 -11.57
C ASN A 348 2.66 6.05 -12.72
N THR A 349 2.45 7.35 -12.48
CA THR A 349 1.80 8.29 -13.39
C THR A 349 2.77 8.84 -14.42
N LYS A 350 3.92 8.18 -14.61
CA LYS A 350 4.79 8.46 -15.75
C LYS A 350 5.19 7.14 -16.42
N PRO A 351 4.79 6.95 -17.70
CA PRO A 351 5.34 5.86 -18.49
C PRO A 351 6.86 5.98 -18.50
N SER A 352 7.54 4.90 -18.12
CA SER A 352 8.97 4.74 -18.37
C SER A 352 9.21 4.98 -19.87
N ALA A 353 10.14 5.89 -20.18
CA ALA A 353 10.43 6.31 -21.54
C ALA A 353 10.79 5.09 -22.40
N ALA A 354 9.99 4.87 -23.44
CA ALA A 354 10.10 3.75 -24.35
C ALA A 354 11.44 3.74 -25.10
N VAL A 355 12.06 2.55 -25.19
CA VAL A 355 13.03 2.25 -26.23
C VAL A 355 12.29 2.22 -27.57
N THR A 356 12.56 3.23 -28.39
CA THR A 356 11.93 3.45 -29.69
C THR A 356 12.42 2.42 -30.70
N THR A 357 11.54 1.52 -31.16
CA THR A 357 11.73 0.82 -32.43
C THR A 357 10.51 1.07 -33.32
N ASN A 358 10.73 1.87 -34.36
CA ASN A 358 9.71 2.28 -35.33
C ASN A 358 9.28 1.06 -36.17
N ARG A 359 8.14 0.45 -35.83
CA ARG A 359 7.39 -0.43 -36.75
C ARG A 359 6.16 0.31 -37.23
N TYR A 360 6.04 0.49 -38.55
CA TYR A 360 4.85 1.05 -39.19
C TYR A 360 3.64 0.14 -38.96
N LEU A 361 2.52 0.70 -38.49
CA LEU A 361 1.25 0.00 -38.32
C LEU A 361 0.71 -0.48 -39.68
N ASN A 362 0.50 -1.79 -39.84
CA ASN A 362 0.05 -2.37 -41.10
C ASN A 362 -1.48 -2.26 -41.26
N VAL A 363 -1.96 -1.21 -41.94
CA VAL A 363 -3.40 -0.98 -42.17
C VAL A 363 -3.81 -1.36 -43.59
N ARG A 364 -4.57 -2.45 -43.72
CA ARG A 364 -5.07 -3.02 -44.97
C ARG A 364 -6.49 -2.51 -45.24
N THR A 365 -6.67 -1.81 -46.34
CA THR A 365 -7.94 -1.20 -46.77
C THR A 365 -8.27 -1.60 -48.22
N PRO A 366 -9.54 -1.50 -48.66
CA PRO A 366 -9.92 -1.73 -50.05
C PRO A 366 -9.13 -0.83 -51.01
N ILE A 367 -8.88 -1.30 -52.24
CA ILE A 367 -8.11 -0.52 -53.24
C ILE A 367 -8.94 0.69 -53.70
N GLY A 368 -8.28 1.85 -53.85
CA GLY A 368 -8.87 3.07 -54.41
C GLY A 368 -8.77 4.27 -53.48
N ARG A 369 -9.27 5.43 -53.94
CA ARG A 369 -9.19 6.71 -53.21
C ARG A 369 -9.83 6.64 -51.83
N LEU A 370 -10.94 5.92 -51.71
CA LEU A 370 -11.67 5.76 -50.45
C LEU A 370 -10.84 4.97 -49.42
N GLY A 371 -10.20 3.89 -49.84
CA GLY A 371 -9.33 3.09 -48.96
C GLY A 371 -8.07 3.81 -48.52
N VAL A 372 -7.55 4.77 -49.31
CA VAL A 372 -6.46 5.66 -48.87
C VAL A 372 -6.93 6.57 -47.73
N LYS A 373 -8.10 7.20 -47.87
CA LYS A 373 -8.67 8.05 -46.80
C LYS A 373 -8.99 7.26 -45.52
N MET A 374 -9.56 6.06 -45.65
CA MET A 374 -9.76 5.15 -44.51
C MET A 374 -8.44 4.89 -43.78
N ARG A 375 -7.38 4.58 -44.53
CA ARG A 375 -6.06 4.29 -43.96
C ARG A 375 -5.50 5.50 -43.21
N GLU A 376 -5.50 6.68 -43.84
CA GLU A 376 -5.02 7.92 -43.23
C GLU A 376 -5.78 8.24 -41.93
N SER A 377 -7.11 8.11 -41.95
CA SER A 377 -7.96 8.33 -40.79
C SER A 377 -7.68 7.35 -39.65
N ILE A 378 -7.59 6.05 -39.96
CA ILE A 378 -7.29 5.01 -38.95
C ILE A 378 -5.90 5.21 -38.36
N VAL A 379 -4.89 5.51 -39.18
CA VAL A 379 -3.52 5.76 -38.70
C VAL A 379 -3.47 6.99 -37.81
N SER A 380 -4.17 8.08 -38.17
CA SER A 380 -4.29 9.27 -37.33
C SER A 380 -4.88 8.91 -35.98
N ILE A 381 -6.05 8.26 -35.96
CA ILE A 381 -6.72 7.86 -34.72
C ILE A 381 -5.80 6.97 -33.89
N ALA A 382 -5.12 5.99 -34.51
CA ALA A 382 -4.23 5.08 -33.79
C ALA A 382 -3.08 5.81 -33.08
N ASN A 383 -2.44 6.76 -33.77
CA ASN A 383 -1.37 7.57 -33.19
C ASN A 383 -1.87 8.47 -32.05
N ASP A 384 -3.11 8.95 -32.14
CA ASP A 384 -3.72 9.81 -31.12
C ASP A 384 -4.20 9.03 -29.88
N THR A 385 -4.41 7.71 -29.99
CA THR A 385 -5.04 6.89 -28.94
C THR A 385 -4.01 6.21 -28.04
N LEU A 386 -2.97 5.61 -28.62
CA LEU A 386 -2.03 4.74 -27.91
C LEU A 386 -0.60 4.97 -28.41
N SER A 387 0.38 4.78 -27.53
CA SER A 387 1.78 4.75 -27.96
C SER A 387 2.01 3.62 -28.96
N LEU A 388 2.82 3.84 -30.00
CA LEU A 388 3.13 2.78 -30.98
C LEU A 388 3.80 1.55 -30.33
N SER A 389 4.54 1.74 -29.23
CA SER A 389 5.07 0.64 -28.40
C SER A 389 3.97 -0.24 -27.79
N SER A 390 2.78 0.32 -27.54
CA SER A 390 1.62 -0.37 -26.96
C SER A 390 0.89 -1.29 -27.95
N LEU A 391 1.28 -1.29 -29.24
CA LEU A 391 0.65 -2.07 -30.32
C LEU A 391 1.64 -3.00 -31.04
N SER A 392 2.75 -3.35 -30.38
CA SER A 392 3.85 -4.12 -30.99
C SER A 392 3.46 -5.52 -31.50
N ALA A 393 2.45 -6.15 -30.89
CA ALA A 393 1.91 -7.45 -31.26
C ALA A 393 0.80 -7.37 -32.32
N VAL A 394 0.37 -6.16 -32.74
CA VAL A 394 -0.65 -6.00 -33.78
C VAL A 394 -0.06 -6.33 -35.15
N ASP A 395 -0.55 -7.41 -35.76
CA ASP A 395 -0.11 -7.90 -37.08
C ASP A 395 -0.66 -7.04 -38.23
N ALA A 396 -1.95 -6.72 -38.15
CA ALA A 396 -2.63 -5.86 -39.12
C ALA A 396 -3.95 -5.31 -38.57
N ILE A 397 -4.32 -4.11 -39.06
CA ILE A 397 -5.68 -3.58 -39.01
C ILE A 397 -6.31 -3.79 -40.38
N VAL A 398 -7.44 -4.49 -40.44
CA VAL A 398 -8.12 -4.85 -41.67
C VAL A 398 -9.47 -4.15 -41.75
N VAL A 399 -9.69 -3.41 -42.84
CA VAL A 399 -11.03 -2.93 -43.23
C VAL A 399 -11.54 -3.84 -44.33
N PRO A 400 -12.44 -4.80 -44.03
CA PRO A 400 -12.89 -5.78 -45.01
C PRO A 400 -13.92 -5.18 -45.94
N ILE A 401 -14.00 -5.71 -47.17
CA ILE A 401 -15.11 -5.39 -48.09
C ILE A 401 -16.43 -5.97 -47.54
N ARG A 402 -16.34 -7.12 -46.87
CA ARG A 402 -17.45 -7.89 -46.29
C ARG A 402 -17.05 -8.42 -44.92
N LEU A 403 -17.78 -8.00 -43.89
CA LEU A 403 -17.47 -8.34 -42.50
C LEU A 403 -17.61 -9.84 -42.21
N ASP A 404 -18.61 -10.49 -42.80
CA ASP A 404 -18.89 -11.91 -42.64
C ASP A 404 -17.76 -12.80 -43.16
N ILE A 405 -17.22 -12.51 -44.34
CA ILE A 405 -16.07 -13.24 -44.91
C ILE A 405 -14.82 -13.06 -44.05
N ALA A 406 -14.61 -11.85 -43.52
CA ALA A 406 -13.47 -11.56 -42.67
C ALA A 406 -13.55 -12.29 -41.32
N LEU A 407 -14.74 -12.38 -40.74
CA LEU A 407 -15.00 -13.18 -39.54
C LEU A 407 -14.87 -14.67 -39.81
N GLU A 408 -15.38 -15.17 -40.92
CA GLU A 408 -15.24 -16.60 -41.30
C GLU A 408 -13.77 -17.03 -41.36
N THR A 409 -12.91 -16.15 -41.87
CA THR A 409 -11.46 -16.37 -41.92
C THR A 409 -10.82 -16.44 -40.53
N ILE A 410 -11.34 -15.70 -39.54
CA ILE A 410 -10.83 -15.72 -38.15
C ILE A 410 -11.39 -16.91 -37.39
N LEU A 411 -12.69 -17.15 -37.48
CA LEU A 411 -13.41 -18.17 -36.73
C LEU A 411 -13.22 -19.57 -37.29
N ASN A 412 -12.74 -19.68 -38.54
CA ASN A 412 -12.66 -20.93 -39.29
C ASN A 412 -14.02 -21.67 -39.40
N ARG A 413 -15.10 -20.89 -39.42
CA ARG A 413 -16.49 -21.31 -39.64
C ARG A 413 -17.37 -20.10 -39.95
N THR A 414 -18.56 -20.33 -40.50
CA THR A 414 -19.54 -19.26 -40.72
C THR A 414 -19.90 -18.58 -39.39
N PRO A 415 -19.82 -17.23 -39.31
CA PRO A 415 -20.25 -16.50 -38.14
C PRO A 415 -21.77 -16.53 -38.00
N ASN A 416 -22.29 -16.62 -36.78
CA ASN A 416 -23.71 -16.46 -36.51
C ASN A 416 -24.11 -14.97 -36.42
N ILE A 417 -25.42 -14.70 -36.36
CA ILE A 417 -25.95 -13.32 -36.29
C ILE A 417 -25.45 -12.57 -35.05
N SER A 418 -25.33 -13.25 -33.91
CA SER A 418 -24.83 -12.64 -32.67
C SER A 418 -23.37 -12.19 -32.82
N GLU A 419 -22.53 -13.02 -33.46
CA GLU A 419 -21.13 -12.71 -33.73
C GLU A 419 -20.97 -11.56 -34.72
N LEU A 420 -21.80 -11.52 -35.77
CA LEU A 420 -21.84 -10.40 -36.71
C LEU A 420 -22.25 -9.09 -36.01
N ASN A 421 -23.26 -9.15 -35.15
CA ASN A 421 -23.71 -8.00 -34.38
C ASN A 421 -22.63 -7.53 -33.39
N ALA A 422 -21.96 -8.45 -32.70
CA ALA A 422 -20.84 -8.13 -31.81
C ALA A 422 -19.66 -7.50 -32.57
N ALA A 423 -19.46 -7.87 -33.83
CA ALA A 423 -18.39 -7.33 -34.67
C ALA A 423 -18.74 -6.05 -35.43
N SER A 424 -20.01 -5.64 -35.43
CA SER A 424 -20.50 -4.44 -36.14
C SER A 424 -19.85 -3.13 -35.68
N CYS A 425 -19.24 -3.13 -34.49
CA CYS A 425 -18.54 -1.98 -33.89
C CYS A 425 -17.01 -2.11 -33.92
N GLY A 426 -16.47 -3.16 -34.56
CA GLY A 426 -15.05 -3.49 -34.54
C GLY A 426 -14.68 -4.57 -33.53
N ILE A 427 -13.63 -5.34 -33.86
CA ILE A 427 -13.11 -6.44 -33.04
C ILE A 427 -11.59 -6.45 -33.03
N ALA A 428 -11.03 -6.91 -31.92
CA ALA A 428 -9.63 -7.25 -31.77
C ALA A 428 -9.55 -8.70 -31.31
N ASN A 429 -8.77 -9.53 -32.01
CA ASN A 429 -8.66 -10.96 -31.71
C ASN A 429 -7.19 -11.39 -31.65
N ALA A 430 -6.88 -12.31 -30.75
CA ALA A 430 -5.61 -13.01 -30.76
C ALA A 430 -5.63 -14.08 -31.85
N VAL A 431 -4.60 -14.10 -32.70
CA VAL A 431 -4.41 -15.06 -33.79
C VAL A 431 -3.02 -15.67 -33.70
N LYS A 432 -2.91 -16.99 -33.89
CA LYS A 432 -1.63 -17.69 -33.89
C LYS A 432 -1.02 -17.66 -35.31
N SER A 433 0.14 -17.03 -35.47
CA SER A 433 0.89 -16.94 -36.74
C SER A 433 2.31 -17.45 -36.53
N ASN A 434 2.71 -18.49 -37.29
CA ASN A 434 4.05 -19.09 -37.23
C ASN A 434 4.55 -19.32 -35.79
N THR A 435 3.77 -20.04 -34.99
CA THR A 435 3.98 -20.35 -33.56
C THR A 435 3.94 -19.18 -32.56
N GLN A 436 3.80 -17.93 -33.02
CA GLN A 436 3.65 -16.76 -32.16
C GLN A 436 2.21 -16.24 -32.14
N TRP A 437 1.74 -15.80 -30.97
CA TRP A 437 0.49 -15.08 -30.86
C TRP A 437 0.64 -13.64 -31.32
N ARG A 438 -0.34 -13.15 -32.08
CA ARG A 438 -0.44 -11.76 -32.55
C ARG A 438 -1.86 -11.25 -32.39
N CYS A 439 -2.03 -9.94 -32.39
CA CYS A 439 -3.34 -9.30 -32.41
C CYS A 439 -3.73 -8.93 -33.85
N ARG A 440 -4.96 -9.25 -34.24
CA ARG A 440 -5.57 -8.79 -35.50
C ARG A 440 -6.80 -7.96 -35.20
N ILE A 441 -6.88 -6.80 -35.84
CA ILE A 441 -7.98 -5.86 -35.68
C ILE A 441 -8.81 -5.86 -36.96
N ILE A 442 -10.14 -5.96 -36.81
CA ILE A 442 -11.09 -5.72 -37.91
C ILE A 442 -11.90 -4.48 -37.58
N ILE A 443 -11.90 -3.51 -38.50
CA ILE A 443 -12.74 -2.32 -38.46
C ILE A 443 -13.78 -2.44 -39.58
N PRO A 444 -15.09 -2.50 -39.29
CA PRO A 444 -16.14 -2.50 -40.29
C PRO A 444 -16.02 -1.34 -41.26
N ARG A 445 -16.39 -1.58 -42.51
CA ARG A 445 -16.21 -0.61 -43.59
C ARG A 445 -16.99 0.68 -43.33
N GLU A 446 -18.20 0.53 -42.81
CA GLU A 446 -19.13 1.62 -42.49
C GLU A 446 -18.50 2.57 -41.44
N ILE A 447 -17.84 2.00 -40.43
CA ILE A 447 -17.12 2.76 -39.40
C ILE A 447 -15.89 3.46 -39.99
N ALA A 448 -15.11 2.74 -40.81
CA ALA A 448 -13.94 3.32 -41.46
C ALA A 448 -14.30 4.45 -42.43
N GLU A 449 -15.45 4.39 -43.12
CA GLU A 449 -15.95 5.46 -43.98
C GLU A 449 -16.45 6.66 -43.17
N ALA A 450 -17.19 6.42 -42.09
CA ALA A 450 -17.68 7.47 -41.21
C ALA A 450 -16.55 8.26 -40.52
N SER A 451 -15.40 7.64 -40.23
CA SER A 451 -14.30 8.26 -39.49
C SER A 451 -13.61 9.45 -40.19
N PHE A 452 -13.86 9.66 -41.48
CA PHE A 452 -13.43 10.85 -42.23
C PHE A 452 -14.58 11.56 -42.96
N SER A 453 -15.83 11.25 -42.60
CA SER A 453 -17.00 11.96 -43.13
C SER A 453 -16.94 13.44 -42.78
N ARG A 454 -17.24 14.29 -43.75
CA ARG A 454 -17.31 15.76 -43.59
C ARG A 454 -18.75 16.25 -43.49
N GLU A 455 -19.73 15.40 -43.78
CA GLU A 455 -21.14 15.76 -43.88
C GLU A 455 -21.81 15.80 -42.50
N VAL A 456 -21.43 14.88 -41.62
CA VAL A 456 -21.98 14.75 -40.27
C VAL A 456 -20.82 14.63 -39.28
N PRO A 457 -20.45 15.73 -38.58
CA PRO A 457 -19.37 15.71 -37.59
C PRO A 457 -19.59 14.68 -36.47
N GLU A 458 -20.86 14.41 -36.14
CA GLU A 458 -21.24 13.41 -35.14
C GLU A 458 -20.89 11.97 -35.57
N ASP A 459 -21.16 11.59 -36.82
CA ASP A 459 -20.80 10.27 -37.34
C ASP A 459 -19.29 10.04 -37.29
N ARG A 460 -18.51 11.08 -37.60
CA ARG A 460 -17.06 11.04 -37.50
C ARG A 460 -16.60 10.83 -36.05
N ARG A 461 -17.25 11.49 -35.09
CA ARG A 461 -16.98 11.37 -33.66
C ARG A 461 -17.28 9.96 -33.16
N ILE A 462 -18.47 9.44 -33.47
CA ILE A 462 -18.92 8.09 -33.10
C ILE A 462 -18.00 7.03 -33.71
N ALA A 463 -17.69 7.14 -34.99
CA ALA A 463 -16.78 6.22 -35.68
C ALA A 463 -15.36 6.27 -35.09
N GLY A 464 -14.85 7.47 -34.80
CA GLY A 464 -13.58 7.66 -34.10
C GLY A 464 -13.56 6.93 -32.76
N ARG A 465 -14.61 7.09 -31.95
CA ARG A 465 -14.76 6.40 -30.66
C ARG A 465 -14.72 4.88 -30.81
N HIS A 466 -15.47 4.30 -31.76
CA HIS A 466 -15.46 2.85 -31.98
C HIS A 466 -14.08 2.32 -32.40
N ILE A 467 -13.36 3.05 -33.25
CA ILE A 467 -11.98 2.71 -33.63
C ILE A 467 -11.08 2.74 -32.40
N ARG A 468 -11.15 3.80 -31.58
CA ARG A 468 -10.38 3.92 -30.34
C ARG A 468 -10.66 2.81 -29.34
N MET A 469 -11.93 2.48 -29.12
CA MET A 469 -12.33 1.36 -28.26
C MET A 469 -11.75 0.04 -28.77
N THR A 470 -11.76 -0.19 -30.08
CA THR A 470 -11.18 -1.40 -30.67
C THR A 470 -9.66 -1.45 -30.49
N LEU A 471 -8.98 -0.31 -30.60
CA LEU A 471 -7.54 -0.19 -30.33
C LEU A 471 -7.21 -0.43 -28.85
N GLY A 472 -8.00 0.10 -27.91
CA GLY A 472 -7.87 -0.19 -26.48
C GLY A 472 -7.99 -1.68 -26.18
N ARG A 473 -9.00 -2.35 -26.77
CA ARG A 473 -9.13 -3.81 -26.70
C ARG A 473 -7.92 -4.54 -27.26
N ALA A 474 -7.33 -4.05 -28.36
CA ALA A 474 -6.11 -4.61 -28.92
C ALA A 474 -4.89 -4.42 -28.00
N HIS A 475 -4.81 -3.29 -27.29
CA HIS A 475 -3.76 -3.05 -26.29
C HIS A 475 -3.82 -4.06 -25.15
N TYR A 476 -5.02 -4.39 -24.67
CA TYR A 476 -5.21 -5.45 -23.68
C TYR A 476 -4.63 -6.78 -24.15
N LEU A 477 -4.95 -7.17 -25.40
CA LEU A 477 -4.40 -8.39 -26.01
C LEU A 477 -2.87 -8.33 -26.15
N ASP A 478 -2.32 -7.19 -26.59
CA ASP A 478 -0.87 -6.98 -26.70
C ASP A 478 -0.15 -7.19 -25.36
N CYS A 479 -0.71 -6.68 -24.26
CA CYS A 479 -0.17 -6.89 -22.91
C CYS A 479 -0.08 -8.38 -22.55
N TRP A 480 -1.14 -9.15 -22.79
CA TRP A 480 -1.16 -10.59 -22.54
C TRP A 480 -0.21 -11.36 -23.46
N ILE A 481 -0.21 -11.06 -24.76
CA ILE A 481 0.67 -11.71 -25.75
C ILE A 481 2.14 -11.58 -25.36
N ARG A 482 2.55 -10.41 -24.85
CA ARG A 482 3.94 -10.16 -24.46
C ARG A 482 4.36 -10.82 -23.15
N ARG A 483 3.43 -10.99 -22.23
CA ARG A 483 3.74 -11.38 -20.84
C ARG A 483 3.40 -12.83 -20.54
N TYR A 484 2.22 -13.25 -20.94
CA TYR A 484 1.71 -14.59 -20.67
C TYR A 484 0.85 -15.09 -21.85
N PRO A 485 1.47 -15.35 -23.02
CA PRO A 485 0.75 -15.76 -24.24
C PRO A 485 0.04 -17.11 -24.12
N MET A 486 0.37 -17.90 -23.09
CA MET A 486 -0.29 -19.18 -22.80
C MET A 486 -1.79 -19.02 -22.49
N ILE A 487 -2.23 -17.84 -22.06
CA ILE A 487 -3.66 -17.56 -21.80
C ILE A 487 -4.56 -17.80 -23.02
N PHE A 488 -4.01 -17.75 -24.22
CA PHE A 488 -4.75 -17.95 -25.48
C PHE A 488 -4.81 -19.41 -25.94
N GLU A 489 -4.17 -20.34 -25.24
CA GLU A 489 -4.20 -21.76 -25.60
C GLU A 489 -5.57 -22.38 -25.25
N ILE A 490 -6.11 -23.20 -26.17
CA ILE A 490 -7.47 -23.74 -26.06
C ILE A 490 -7.54 -24.72 -24.88
N ARG A 491 -8.40 -24.43 -23.90
CA ARG A 491 -8.86 -25.38 -22.87
C ARG A 491 -10.24 -25.91 -23.28
N GLN A 492 -10.38 -27.24 -23.41
CA GLN A 492 -11.51 -27.90 -24.09
C GLN A 492 -12.67 -28.34 -23.18
N GLU A 493 -12.74 -27.88 -21.94
CA GLU A 493 -13.87 -28.17 -21.06
C GLU A 493 -14.44 -26.85 -20.54
N LEU A 494 -15.76 -26.75 -20.35
CA LEU A 494 -16.41 -25.57 -19.75
C LEU A 494 -16.85 -25.84 -18.29
N PRO A 495 -15.95 -26.13 -17.35
CA PRO A 495 -16.22 -25.86 -15.94
C PRO A 495 -16.49 -24.36 -15.74
N TRP A 496 -17.22 -24.03 -14.68
CA TRP A 496 -17.47 -22.64 -14.28
C TRP A 496 -16.22 -21.76 -14.28
N ALA A 497 -15.07 -22.27 -13.80
CA ALA A 497 -13.80 -21.54 -13.82
C ALA A 497 -13.42 -21.03 -15.21
N GLN A 498 -13.63 -21.80 -16.28
CA GLN A 498 -13.31 -21.35 -17.63
C GLN A 498 -14.31 -20.29 -18.12
N ILE A 499 -15.59 -20.45 -17.78
CA ILE A 499 -16.64 -19.47 -18.12
C ILE A 499 -16.33 -18.13 -17.42
N SER A 500 -16.09 -18.14 -16.12
CA SER A 500 -15.82 -16.94 -15.32
C SER A 500 -14.53 -16.26 -15.75
N LEU A 501 -13.47 -17.02 -16.06
CA LEU A 501 -12.22 -16.49 -16.59
C LEU A 501 -12.41 -15.81 -17.96
N ASN A 502 -13.16 -16.43 -18.88
CA ASN A 502 -13.46 -15.84 -20.19
C ASN A 502 -14.29 -14.55 -20.07
N LEU A 503 -15.27 -14.52 -19.17
CA LEU A 503 -16.07 -13.33 -18.88
C LEU A 503 -15.21 -12.21 -18.27
N ALA A 504 -14.31 -12.55 -17.35
CA ALA A 504 -13.35 -11.61 -16.77
C ALA A 504 -12.41 -11.04 -17.84
N PHE A 505 -11.84 -11.91 -18.69
CA PHE A 505 -10.98 -11.52 -19.80
C PHE A 505 -11.68 -10.58 -20.79
N ASN A 506 -12.91 -10.93 -21.20
CA ASN A 506 -13.71 -10.12 -22.11
C ASN A 506 -14.05 -8.76 -21.51
N SER A 507 -14.52 -8.73 -20.27
CA SER A 507 -14.89 -7.48 -19.60
C SER A 507 -13.69 -6.57 -19.35
N ALA A 508 -12.53 -7.12 -18.94
CA ALA A 508 -11.28 -6.37 -18.87
C ALA A 508 -10.88 -5.77 -20.23
N SER A 509 -11.00 -6.54 -21.32
CA SER A 509 -10.78 -6.02 -22.67
C SER A 509 -11.72 -4.84 -22.98
N GLN A 510 -13.01 -4.95 -22.64
CA GLN A 510 -13.99 -3.88 -22.84
C GLN A 510 -13.66 -2.63 -22.01
N TYR A 511 -13.15 -2.80 -20.79
CA TYR A 511 -12.67 -1.68 -19.96
C TYR A 511 -11.52 -0.93 -20.62
N PHE A 512 -10.50 -1.65 -21.13
CA PHE A 512 -9.41 -1.02 -21.91
C PHE A 512 -9.95 -0.26 -23.13
N GLY A 513 -10.96 -0.80 -23.80
CA GLY A 513 -11.67 -0.09 -24.86
C GLY A 513 -12.35 1.19 -24.38
N GLY A 514 -13.06 1.13 -23.25
CA GLY A 514 -13.67 2.29 -22.61
C GLY A 514 -12.65 3.37 -22.24
N VAL A 515 -11.51 2.99 -21.64
CA VAL A 515 -10.41 3.91 -21.30
C VAL A 515 -9.84 4.60 -22.53
N ALA A 516 -9.65 3.86 -23.63
CA ALA A 516 -9.14 4.42 -24.88
C ALA A 516 -10.15 5.33 -25.61
N SER A 517 -11.42 5.33 -25.22
CA SER A 517 -12.50 5.92 -26.01
C SER A 517 -12.49 7.45 -26.11
N SER A 518 -11.88 8.16 -25.14
CA SER A 518 -11.77 9.62 -25.17
C SER A 518 -10.81 10.09 -26.26
N GLY A 519 -11.18 11.15 -26.98
CA GLY A 519 -10.32 11.80 -27.96
C GLY A 519 -9.51 12.93 -27.33
N ILE A 520 -8.72 13.65 -28.16
CA ILE A 520 -7.96 14.85 -27.75
C ILE A 520 -8.89 15.97 -27.25
N ASP A 521 -10.16 15.99 -27.70
CA ASP A 521 -11.19 16.91 -27.20
C ASP A 521 -11.93 16.31 -25.99
N ALA A 522 -11.35 16.46 -24.79
CA ALA A 522 -11.88 15.97 -23.51
C ALA A 522 -13.26 16.55 -23.11
N ASN A 523 -13.83 17.49 -23.88
CA ASN A 523 -15.16 18.08 -23.67
C ASN A 523 -16.30 17.36 -24.42
N GLU A 524 -16.03 16.20 -25.01
CA GLU A 524 -17.06 15.42 -25.69
C GLU A 524 -18.07 14.82 -24.69
N ALA A 525 -19.24 15.45 -24.57
CA ALA A 525 -20.37 14.91 -23.82
C ALA A 525 -20.69 13.47 -24.26
N ILE A 526 -21.02 12.61 -23.28
CA ILE A 526 -21.42 11.23 -23.56
C ILE A 526 -22.61 11.25 -24.51
N ASP A 527 -22.49 10.48 -25.59
CA ASP A 527 -23.60 10.26 -26.50
C ASP A 527 -24.77 9.61 -25.74
N ALA A 528 -25.92 10.31 -25.70
CA ALA A 528 -27.13 9.81 -25.09
C ALA A 528 -27.59 8.50 -25.73
N GLU A 529 -27.40 8.33 -27.04
CA GLU A 529 -27.75 7.10 -27.74
C GLU A 529 -26.89 5.92 -27.25
N LEU A 530 -25.57 6.13 -27.09
CA LEU A 530 -24.66 5.14 -26.51
C LEU A 530 -25.07 4.73 -25.09
N LEU A 531 -25.38 5.71 -24.22
CA LEU A 531 -25.85 5.44 -22.86
C LEU A 531 -27.16 4.64 -22.87
N GLN A 532 -28.09 4.96 -23.77
CA GLN A 532 -29.34 4.21 -23.90
C GLN A 532 -29.10 2.78 -24.44
N LYS A 533 -28.17 2.60 -25.38
CA LYS A 533 -27.76 1.27 -25.87
C LYS A 533 -27.15 0.43 -24.75
N MET A 534 -26.25 1.00 -23.94
CA MET A 534 -25.68 0.34 -22.77
C MET A 534 -26.77 -0.04 -21.75
N ALA A 535 -27.67 0.89 -21.43
CA ALA A 535 -28.77 0.65 -20.50
C ALA A 535 -29.71 -0.46 -20.99
N SER A 536 -30.08 -0.44 -22.27
CA SER A 536 -30.88 -1.49 -22.92
C SER A 536 -30.17 -2.84 -22.88
N GLY A 537 -28.87 -2.85 -23.15
CA GLY A 537 -28.01 -4.01 -23.07
C GLY A 537 -27.99 -4.63 -21.67
N ILE A 538 -27.71 -3.85 -20.63
CA ILE A 538 -27.73 -4.31 -19.24
C ILE A 538 -29.10 -4.86 -18.87
N ARG A 539 -30.18 -4.13 -19.18
CA ARG A 539 -31.57 -4.58 -18.92
C ARG A 539 -31.89 -5.90 -19.60
N SER A 540 -31.45 -6.07 -20.85
CA SER A 540 -31.63 -7.32 -21.58
C SER A 540 -30.80 -8.47 -20.98
N GLY A 541 -29.60 -8.19 -20.47
CA GLY A 541 -28.80 -9.16 -19.74
C GLY A 541 -29.48 -9.61 -18.44
N LEU A 542 -29.98 -8.66 -17.64
CA LEU A 542 -30.70 -8.97 -16.39
C LEU A 542 -31.92 -9.86 -16.63
N ARG A 543 -32.75 -9.51 -17.62
CA ARG A 543 -33.89 -10.35 -18.03
C ARG A 543 -33.43 -11.74 -18.50
N GLY A 544 -32.33 -11.81 -19.25
CA GLY A 544 -31.76 -13.08 -19.70
C GLY A 544 -31.34 -14.00 -18.55
N LEU A 545 -30.82 -13.45 -17.45
CA LEU A 545 -30.51 -14.23 -16.23
C LEU A 545 -31.77 -14.76 -15.57
N GLU A 546 -32.81 -13.93 -15.47
CA GLU A 546 -34.12 -14.36 -14.93
C GLU A 546 -34.71 -15.48 -15.78
N GLU A 547 -34.71 -15.35 -17.11
CA GLU A 547 -35.20 -16.38 -18.04
C GLU A 547 -34.39 -17.69 -17.94
N ALA A 548 -33.07 -17.60 -17.83
CA ALA A 548 -32.19 -18.76 -17.64
C ALA A 548 -32.54 -19.51 -16.34
N ARG A 549 -32.80 -18.77 -15.25
CA ARG A 549 -33.26 -19.35 -13.99
C ARG A 549 -34.61 -20.06 -14.15
N HIS A 550 -35.59 -19.43 -14.81
CA HIS A 550 -36.90 -20.04 -15.04
C HIS A 550 -36.79 -21.35 -15.83
N ARG A 551 -36.03 -21.36 -16.93
CA ARG A 551 -35.77 -22.59 -17.69
C ARG A 551 -35.09 -23.66 -16.84
N TYR A 552 -34.11 -23.27 -16.02
CA TYR A 552 -33.47 -24.20 -15.10
C TYR A 552 -34.45 -24.82 -14.10
N LEU A 553 -35.41 -24.04 -13.57
CA LEU A 553 -36.43 -24.58 -12.68
C LEU A 553 -37.30 -25.64 -13.35
N GLU A 554 -37.48 -25.58 -14.67
CA GLU A 554 -38.21 -26.58 -15.46
C GLU A 554 -37.37 -27.85 -15.71
N HIS A 555 -36.13 -27.71 -16.16
CA HIS A 555 -35.33 -28.86 -16.62
C HIS A 555 -34.30 -29.39 -15.61
N LYS A 556 -33.99 -28.64 -14.54
CA LYS A 556 -33.03 -29.00 -13.47
C LYS A 556 -31.66 -29.49 -13.98
N ASN A 557 -31.15 -28.87 -15.03
CA ASN A 557 -29.90 -29.26 -15.71
C ASN A 557 -28.89 -28.12 -15.61
N VAL A 558 -27.82 -28.35 -14.86
CA VAL A 558 -26.80 -27.35 -14.54
C VAL A 558 -26.00 -26.93 -15.77
N ASP A 559 -25.60 -27.86 -16.64
CA ASP A 559 -24.84 -27.54 -17.84
C ASP A 559 -25.63 -26.65 -18.80
N ARG A 560 -26.95 -26.88 -18.91
CA ARG A 560 -27.84 -26.01 -19.67
C ARG A 560 -27.97 -24.63 -19.05
N LEU A 561 -28.11 -24.55 -17.72
CA LEU A 561 -28.11 -23.26 -17.01
C LEU A 561 -26.82 -22.48 -17.28
N LEU A 562 -25.67 -23.13 -17.13
CA LEU A 562 -24.37 -22.51 -17.38
C LEU A 562 -24.25 -21.96 -18.80
N ASN A 563 -24.69 -22.72 -19.81
CA ASN A 563 -24.73 -22.25 -21.19
C ASN A 563 -25.68 -21.07 -21.38
N ASP A 564 -26.84 -21.11 -20.73
CA ASP A 564 -27.88 -20.07 -20.83
C ASP A 564 -27.48 -18.75 -20.18
N VAL A 565 -26.63 -18.77 -19.15
CA VAL A 565 -26.20 -17.55 -18.43
C VAL A 565 -24.99 -16.86 -19.06
N VAL A 566 -24.19 -17.51 -19.92
CA VAL A 566 -22.98 -16.91 -20.50
C VAL A 566 -23.26 -15.59 -21.23
N ALA A 567 -24.20 -15.60 -22.18
CA ALA A 567 -24.49 -14.40 -22.98
C ALA A 567 -25.13 -13.26 -22.15
N PRO A 568 -26.08 -13.53 -21.22
CA PRO A 568 -26.53 -12.54 -20.25
C PRO A 568 -25.41 -11.93 -19.40
N LEU A 569 -24.51 -12.75 -18.83
CA LEU A 569 -23.40 -12.29 -18.00
C LEU A 569 -22.41 -11.43 -18.80
N ASP A 570 -22.01 -11.89 -19.99
CA ASP A 570 -21.09 -11.16 -20.88
C ASP A 570 -21.64 -9.78 -21.23
N ARG A 571 -22.95 -9.68 -21.43
CA ARG A 571 -23.63 -8.41 -21.70
C ARG A 571 -23.58 -7.44 -20.52
N ILE A 572 -23.92 -7.90 -19.31
CA ILE A 572 -23.91 -7.05 -18.10
C ILE A 572 -22.48 -6.60 -17.80
N LEU A 573 -21.53 -7.53 -17.77
CA LEU A 573 -20.12 -7.26 -17.46
C LEU A 573 -19.49 -6.38 -18.54
N GLY A 574 -19.70 -6.69 -19.82
CA GLY A 574 -19.12 -5.95 -20.94
C GLY A 574 -19.59 -4.50 -21.02
N PHE A 575 -20.90 -4.25 -20.88
CA PHE A 575 -21.42 -2.88 -20.88
C PHE A 575 -21.02 -2.10 -19.62
N SER A 576 -21.02 -2.75 -18.45
CA SER A 576 -20.54 -2.14 -17.20
C SER A 576 -19.06 -1.77 -17.27
N ALA A 577 -18.22 -2.67 -17.77
CA ALA A 577 -16.78 -2.43 -17.94
C ALA A 577 -16.50 -1.29 -18.94
N THR A 578 -17.22 -1.27 -20.06
CA THR A 578 -17.12 -0.20 -21.05
C THR A 578 -17.48 1.16 -20.45
N LEU A 579 -18.60 1.22 -19.71
CA LEU A 579 -19.05 2.43 -19.02
C LEU A 579 -18.03 2.91 -17.99
N SER A 580 -17.51 2.00 -17.16
CA SER A 580 -16.49 2.32 -16.16
C SER A 580 -15.22 2.89 -16.79
N GLY A 581 -14.69 2.23 -17.84
CA GLY A 581 -13.51 2.73 -18.56
C GLY A 581 -13.76 4.09 -19.21
N PHE A 582 -14.95 4.30 -19.77
CA PHE A 582 -15.35 5.59 -20.34
C PHE A 582 -15.40 6.71 -19.28
N MET A 583 -15.96 6.43 -18.10
CA MET A 583 -16.06 7.40 -17.01
C MET A 583 -14.68 7.84 -16.51
N VAL A 584 -13.72 6.91 -16.48
CA VAL A 584 -12.30 7.21 -16.20
C VAL A 584 -11.69 8.07 -17.32
N ALA A 585 -11.90 7.69 -18.58
CA ALA A 585 -11.37 8.42 -19.74
C ALA A 585 -11.86 9.87 -19.85
N SER A 586 -13.03 10.15 -19.26
CA SER A 586 -13.72 11.44 -19.32
C SER A 586 -13.71 12.19 -17.98
N ASP A 587 -13.02 11.68 -16.95
CA ASP A 587 -12.95 12.25 -15.60
C ASP A 587 -14.31 12.61 -14.98
N LEU A 588 -15.34 11.77 -15.22
CA LEU A 588 -16.72 12.10 -14.85
C LEU A 588 -17.09 11.76 -13.40
N GLY A 589 -16.22 11.07 -12.66
CA GLY A 589 -16.54 10.47 -11.36
C GLY A 589 -17.76 9.54 -11.43
N LEU A 590 -18.24 9.02 -10.29
CA LEU A 590 -19.46 8.20 -10.25
C LEU A 590 -20.71 9.06 -10.49
N ARG A 591 -21.47 8.77 -11.56
CA ARG A 591 -22.65 9.52 -11.97
C ARG A 591 -23.91 8.63 -11.97
N LYS A 592 -24.68 8.71 -10.88
CA LYS A 592 -25.89 7.89 -10.67
C LYS A 592 -27.05 8.25 -11.60
N ASP A 593 -27.01 9.42 -12.23
CA ASP A 593 -28.04 9.93 -13.16
C ASP A 593 -27.93 9.37 -14.58
N LEU A 594 -26.86 8.64 -14.91
CA LEU A 594 -26.71 8.03 -16.23
C LEU A 594 -27.69 6.86 -16.41
N ALA A 595 -28.30 6.74 -17.60
CA ALA A 595 -29.29 5.70 -17.88
C ALA A 595 -28.85 4.26 -17.54
N PRO A 596 -27.61 3.82 -17.83
CA PRO A 596 -27.13 2.52 -17.38
C PRO A 596 -27.06 2.38 -15.85
N MET A 597 -26.68 3.44 -15.14
CA MET A 597 -26.58 3.44 -13.68
C MET A 597 -27.94 3.34 -13.01
N ILE A 598 -28.97 3.98 -13.58
CA ILE A 598 -30.35 3.83 -13.11
C ILE A 598 -30.79 2.36 -13.18
N VAL A 599 -30.49 1.67 -14.29
CA VAL A 599 -30.83 0.24 -14.44
C VAL A 599 -30.07 -0.63 -13.43
N LEU A 600 -28.80 -0.33 -13.17
CA LEU A 600 -28.00 -1.07 -12.18
C LEU A 600 -28.49 -0.80 -10.75
N GLU A 601 -28.86 0.43 -10.41
CA GLU A 601 -29.43 0.81 -9.11
C GLU A 601 -30.77 0.10 -8.86
N GLU A 602 -31.67 0.09 -9.85
CA GLU A 602 -32.96 -0.64 -9.79
C GLU A 602 -32.76 -2.14 -9.54
N ALA A 603 -31.65 -2.71 -10.03
CA ALA A 603 -31.27 -4.11 -9.79
C ALA A 603 -30.47 -4.34 -8.49
N GLY A 604 -30.19 -3.28 -7.71
CA GLY A 604 -29.38 -3.36 -6.48
C GLY A 604 -27.89 -3.61 -6.73
N LEU A 605 -27.38 -3.19 -7.89
CA LEU A 605 -26.02 -3.42 -8.38
C LEU A 605 -25.16 -2.16 -8.48
N ALA A 606 -25.60 -1.02 -7.92
CA ALA A 606 -24.82 0.21 -7.97
C ALA A 606 -23.47 0.09 -7.25
N ASN A 607 -23.45 -0.45 -6.03
CA ASN A 607 -22.22 -0.66 -5.27
C ASN A 607 -21.34 -1.74 -5.93
N TRP A 608 -21.93 -2.80 -6.47
CA TRP A 608 -21.22 -3.79 -7.28
C TRP A 608 -20.53 -3.15 -8.49
N PHE A 609 -21.20 -2.24 -9.20
CA PHE A 609 -20.61 -1.55 -10.36
C PHE A 609 -19.41 -0.72 -9.95
N GLU A 610 -19.50 -0.02 -8.82
CA GLU A 610 -18.38 0.78 -8.31
C GLU A 610 -17.18 -0.12 -7.93
N LEU A 611 -17.42 -1.21 -7.21
CA LEU A 611 -16.38 -2.20 -6.89
C LEU A 611 -15.77 -2.80 -8.16
N PHE A 612 -16.61 -3.17 -9.13
CA PHE A 612 -16.16 -3.75 -10.40
C PHE A 612 -15.28 -2.77 -11.18
N GLY A 613 -15.64 -1.49 -11.21
CA GLY A 613 -14.81 -0.45 -11.79
C GLY A 613 -13.47 -0.28 -11.08
N LYS A 614 -13.45 -0.35 -9.75
CA LYS A 614 -12.21 -0.31 -8.94
C LYS A 614 -11.30 -1.51 -9.26
N ASP A 615 -11.85 -2.71 -9.30
CA ASP A 615 -11.09 -3.94 -9.58
C ASP A 615 -10.55 -3.95 -11.04
N LEU A 616 -11.34 -3.45 -12.02
CA LEU A 616 -10.90 -3.25 -13.40
C LEU A 616 -9.77 -2.20 -13.52
N ALA A 617 -9.87 -1.10 -12.79
CA ALA A 617 -8.83 -0.06 -12.76
C ALA A 617 -7.52 -0.57 -12.14
N CYS A 618 -7.62 -1.39 -11.08
CA CYS A 618 -6.47 -2.06 -10.47
C CYS A 618 -5.80 -3.00 -11.48
N HIS A 619 -6.59 -3.86 -12.13
CA HIS A 619 -6.10 -4.77 -13.17
C HIS A 619 -5.42 -4.00 -14.33
N TYR A 620 -6.05 -2.92 -14.82
CA TYR A 620 -5.44 -2.04 -15.83
C TYR A 620 -4.10 -1.46 -15.37
N SER A 621 -3.99 -1.06 -14.11
CA SER A 621 -2.77 -0.46 -13.55
C SER A 621 -1.65 -1.48 -13.36
N SER A 622 -1.98 -2.74 -13.06
CA SER A 622 -1.02 -3.84 -12.89
C SER A 622 -0.57 -4.50 -14.21
N ARG A 623 -1.07 -4.04 -15.36
CA ARG A 623 -0.82 -4.61 -16.70
C ARG A 623 0.63 -4.87 -17.06
N ASP A 624 1.55 -4.14 -16.43
CA ASP A 624 2.97 -4.30 -16.69
C ASP A 624 3.61 -5.49 -15.96
N ASN A 625 2.92 -6.07 -14.99
CA ASN A 625 3.41 -7.06 -14.05
C ASN A 625 2.73 -8.43 -14.11
N TRP A 626 1.74 -8.63 -15.00
CA TRP A 626 0.98 -9.89 -15.09
C TRP A 626 1.87 -11.11 -15.40
N LYS A 627 1.67 -12.21 -14.66
CA LYS A 627 2.47 -13.45 -14.79
C LYS A 627 1.68 -14.74 -14.98
N SER A 628 0.40 -14.77 -14.61
CA SER A 628 -0.45 -15.97 -14.70
C SER A 628 -1.91 -15.59 -14.99
N GLU A 629 -2.77 -16.59 -15.15
CA GLU A 629 -4.23 -16.37 -15.26
C GLU A 629 -4.88 -15.93 -13.94
N ASP A 630 -4.20 -16.10 -12.80
CA ASP A 630 -4.69 -15.69 -11.47
C ASP A 630 -4.87 -14.16 -11.37
N GLU A 631 -4.22 -13.40 -12.24
CA GLU A 631 -4.40 -11.94 -12.38
C GLU A 631 -5.85 -11.55 -12.76
N LEU A 632 -6.66 -12.52 -13.21
CA LEU A 632 -8.08 -12.36 -13.51
C LEU A 632 -9.00 -12.91 -12.41
N ALA A 633 -8.46 -13.54 -11.37
CA ALA A 633 -9.25 -14.23 -10.35
C ALA A 633 -10.23 -13.27 -9.64
N GLN A 634 -9.78 -12.08 -9.28
CA GLN A 634 -10.62 -11.05 -8.65
C GLN A 634 -11.77 -10.61 -9.56
N LEU A 635 -11.50 -10.41 -10.85
CA LEU A 635 -12.52 -10.06 -11.84
C LEU A 635 -13.52 -11.21 -12.08
N SER A 636 -13.06 -12.46 -12.00
CA SER A 636 -13.92 -13.64 -12.18
C SER A 636 -15.01 -13.74 -11.10
N GLY A 637 -14.73 -13.28 -9.88
CA GLY A 637 -15.71 -13.24 -8.78
C GLY A 637 -16.92 -12.34 -9.06
N HIS A 638 -16.78 -11.32 -9.92
CA HIS A 638 -17.92 -10.49 -10.32
C HIS A 638 -18.95 -11.23 -11.16
N ALA A 639 -18.53 -12.22 -11.97
CA ALA A 639 -19.46 -13.06 -12.71
C ALA A 639 -20.31 -13.92 -11.76
N GLU A 640 -19.68 -14.45 -10.71
CA GLU A 640 -20.40 -15.22 -9.68
C GLU A 640 -21.38 -14.35 -8.90
N ARG A 641 -20.95 -13.14 -8.51
CA ARG A 641 -21.81 -12.17 -7.81
C ARG A 641 -23.10 -11.85 -8.58
N LEU A 642 -23.07 -11.85 -9.91
CA LEU A 642 -24.26 -11.66 -10.75
C LEU A 642 -25.20 -12.89 -10.74
N LEU A 643 -24.66 -14.09 -10.62
CA LEU A 643 -25.46 -15.31 -10.46
C LEU A 643 -26.19 -15.37 -9.12
N TRP A 644 -25.62 -14.78 -8.06
CA TRP A 644 -26.29 -14.73 -6.76
C TRP A 644 -27.63 -13.97 -6.80
N ILE A 645 -27.81 -13.04 -7.75
CA ILE A 645 -29.08 -12.30 -7.95
C ILE A 645 -30.22 -13.27 -8.28
N ILE A 646 -29.92 -14.31 -9.06
CA ILE A 646 -30.88 -15.36 -9.43
C ILE A 646 -30.78 -16.58 -8.52
N GLY A 647 -30.01 -16.48 -7.43
CA GLY A 647 -29.78 -17.51 -6.43
C GLY A 647 -29.03 -18.74 -6.92
N VAL A 648 -28.11 -18.54 -7.86
CA VAL A 648 -27.21 -19.58 -8.34
C VAL A 648 -25.83 -19.34 -7.71
N PHE A 649 -25.32 -20.34 -7.00
CA PHE A 649 -24.04 -20.31 -6.29
C PHE A 649 -23.13 -21.40 -6.84
N VAL A 650 -21.83 -21.10 -6.94
CA VAL A 650 -20.85 -22.07 -7.45
C VAL A 650 -19.81 -22.36 -6.38
N THR A 651 -19.67 -23.62 -6.00
CA THR A 651 -18.74 -24.07 -4.96
C THR A 651 -17.66 -24.95 -5.59
N LEU A 652 -16.40 -24.71 -5.24
CA LEU A 652 -15.31 -25.59 -5.64
C LEU A 652 -15.27 -26.80 -4.70
N THR A 653 -15.27 -28.01 -5.26
CA THR A 653 -15.13 -29.27 -4.53
C THR A 653 -13.89 -30.02 -5.04
N PRO A 654 -13.40 -31.04 -4.31
CA PRO A 654 -12.32 -31.91 -4.80
C PRO A 654 -12.64 -32.61 -6.13
N GLU A 655 -13.92 -32.70 -6.48
CA GLU A 655 -14.45 -33.37 -7.68
C GLU A 655 -14.71 -32.40 -8.84
N GLY A 656 -14.56 -31.08 -8.64
CA GLY A 656 -14.80 -30.04 -9.64
C GLY A 656 -15.64 -28.89 -9.11
N HIS A 657 -16.46 -28.26 -9.96
CA HIS A 657 -17.40 -27.24 -9.52
C HIS A 657 -18.78 -27.86 -9.24
N TRP A 658 -19.34 -27.56 -8.08
CA TRP A 658 -20.72 -27.84 -7.72
C TRP A 658 -21.56 -26.57 -7.85
N ILE A 659 -22.78 -26.69 -8.37
CA ILE A 659 -23.67 -25.53 -8.55
C ILE A 659 -24.95 -25.77 -7.78
N ASP A 660 -25.24 -24.87 -6.84
CA ASP A 660 -26.48 -24.85 -6.10
C ASP A 660 -27.37 -23.72 -6.63
N ALA A 661 -28.58 -24.07 -7.06
CA ALA A 661 -29.60 -23.10 -7.45
C ALA A 661 -30.73 -23.13 -6.42
N PHE A 662 -30.83 -22.06 -5.63
CA PHE A 662 -31.75 -21.95 -4.52
C PHE A 662 -33.16 -21.60 -5.03
N ASP A 663 -34.17 -22.22 -4.41
CA ASP A 663 -35.56 -21.81 -4.59
C ASP A 663 -35.82 -20.45 -3.92
N ASP A 664 -36.98 -19.85 -4.23
CA ASP A 664 -37.33 -18.51 -3.73
C ASP A 664 -37.41 -18.44 -2.21
N GLU A 665 -37.79 -19.55 -1.55
CA GLU A 665 -37.89 -19.63 -0.09
C GLU A 665 -36.51 -19.63 0.57
N ARG A 666 -35.56 -20.41 0.05
CA ARG A 666 -34.17 -20.43 0.53
C ARG A 666 -33.44 -19.13 0.24
N LEU A 667 -33.68 -18.52 -0.93
CA LEU A 667 -33.17 -17.19 -1.26
C LEU A 667 -33.66 -16.11 -0.31
N ALA A 668 -34.95 -16.14 0.04
CA ALA A 668 -35.53 -15.19 0.99
C ALA A 668 -34.89 -15.33 2.39
N ARG A 669 -34.61 -16.57 2.85
CA ARG A 669 -33.94 -16.82 4.12
C ARG A 669 -32.49 -16.32 4.15
N LEU A 670 -31.71 -16.60 3.10
CA LEU A 670 -30.35 -16.06 2.97
C LEU A 670 -30.34 -14.52 2.95
N ASN A 671 -31.23 -13.91 2.16
CA ASN A 671 -31.34 -12.45 2.08
C ASN A 671 -31.77 -11.80 3.40
N LEU A 672 -32.56 -12.50 4.23
CA LEU A 672 -32.92 -12.02 5.57
C LEU A 672 -31.73 -12.08 6.53
N GLY A 673 -30.96 -13.17 6.50
CA GLY A 673 -29.76 -13.35 7.33
C GLY A 673 -28.63 -12.39 6.97
N LEU A 674 -28.50 -12.01 5.70
CA LEU A 674 -27.48 -11.07 5.20
C LEU A 674 -27.85 -9.58 5.39
N ARG A 675 -29.09 -9.26 5.78
CA ARG A 675 -29.57 -7.89 6.03
C ARG A 675 -29.50 -7.48 7.51
N GLN A 676 -29.49 -8.47 8.40
CA GLN A 676 -29.23 -8.28 9.83
C GLN A 676 -27.72 -8.25 10.07
#